data_AF-A0A812Y1Q9-F1
#
_entry.id   AF-A0A812Y1Q9-F1
#
_cell.length_a   1.000
_cell.length_b   1.000
_cell.length_c   1.000
_cell.angle_alpha   90.00
_cell.angle_beta   90.00
_cell.angle_gamma   90.00
#
_symmetry.space_group_name_H-M   'P 1'
#
loop_
_entity.id
_entity.type
_entity.pdbx_description
1 polymer ?
#
loop_
_entity_poly.entity_id
_entity_poly.type
_entity_poly.pdbx_seq_one_letter_code
_entity_poly.pdbx_strand_id
1 'polypeptide(L)'
;MDTSMSIKIGINGYGRIGRLVHRIASNTPGIEVVAINDLVPADNLAYLLKYDTMHGRFLIDHKPAEVSGTENTITVNGTVVKTTAERDPTNLQWGDMGVDYVLESTGLFTQRDDAQKHIDNNGCKRVMISAPTKTPDTVPTFVHKVNCGKYNPDTDTIISNASCTTNCLAPITKVILDTFGLEEGLMTTVHAATATQPTQDGPSKKDWRGGRNAYMNIIPASTGAAKAVGLCLPATVGKLTGMSFRVPTADVSAVDLTFRTEKSTSLAEINAAMKEASEGKMAGVLGYTEEQVASSDFVGDPRSSIFDAGAGIELNSNFFKVISWYDNEAGYANRCVDMFRMMGEKDGMFGIIPRVVWTRTLEPDDKNRIELMHNCVLLETEEVDPETGKPHRYLIEAGTGDKLDEKMSSIFGLDGRTVESEVQGVGVDPADIEATIVSHLHFDHAGGLTRRARDGEEADWVATKEGAASGDCNEVMFTFPNAELIVQRREWVDARNNDAVMTRTYYRDHILPFEDERMPLDGGRARLRLIDSPRPFPLNRKPSKGEMPKSTAAERMTEVLPGIKVFLVPGHTWGQQAVQFEDTEGRTIVFTPDVMPTHYHLGQAYSLSYDVEPYTSMITKHWFLSEAAEHGWTLLLDHEPGNPLYTVKNTDSGWFELVNA
;
A
#
# COMPACT_ATOMS: atom_id res chain seq x y z
N MET A 1 -17.94 -0.50 -21.10
CA MET A 1 -16.93 -1.25 -20.35
C MET A 1 -16.93 -0.64 -18.97
N ASP A 2 -17.40 -1.41 -17.99
CA ASP A 2 -17.73 -0.94 -16.63
C ASP A 2 -16.45 -0.74 -15.82
N THR A 3 -16.27 0.48 -15.28
CA THR A 3 -15.08 0.97 -14.60
C THR A 3 -14.94 0.32 -13.22
N SER A 4 -14.00 -0.62 -13.10
CA SER A 4 -13.46 -1.04 -11.80
C SER A 4 -12.90 0.16 -11.04
N MET A 5 -12.85 0.12 -9.70
CA MET A 5 -12.25 1.18 -8.86
C MET A 5 -10.82 1.53 -9.34
N SER A 6 -10.76 2.47 -10.27
CA SER A 6 -9.57 3.04 -10.88
C SER A 6 -9.12 4.19 -10.00
N ILE A 7 -7.81 4.39 -9.91
CA ILE A 7 -7.26 5.62 -9.33
C ILE A 7 -7.65 6.75 -10.26
N LYS A 8 -8.60 7.59 -9.84
CA LYS A 8 -9.10 8.70 -10.65
C LYS A 8 -8.24 9.92 -10.45
N ILE A 9 -7.49 10.28 -11.50
CA ILE A 9 -6.56 11.40 -11.47
C ILE A 9 -7.12 12.62 -12.20
N GLY A 10 -6.97 13.78 -11.56
CA GLY A 10 -7.12 15.10 -12.17
C GLY A 10 -5.75 15.68 -12.48
N ILE A 11 -5.60 16.40 -13.58
CA ILE A 11 -4.33 17.02 -13.97
C ILE A 11 -4.49 18.54 -14.00
N ASN A 12 -3.78 19.26 -13.13
CA ASN A 12 -3.69 20.71 -13.16
C ASN A 12 -2.42 21.14 -13.90
N GLY A 13 -2.58 21.83 -15.03
CA GLY A 13 -1.49 22.19 -15.94
C GLY A 13 -1.17 21.06 -16.91
N TYR A 14 -1.69 21.15 -18.13
CA TYR A 14 -1.59 20.13 -19.18
C TYR A 14 -0.37 20.34 -20.10
N GLY A 15 0.77 20.62 -19.45
CA GLY A 15 2.07 20.84 -20.07
C GLY A 15 2.79 19.54 -20.48
N ARG A 16 4.13 19.59 -20.57
CA ARG A 16 4.96 18.41 -20.93
C ARG A 16 4.67 17.21 -20.02
N ILE A 17 4.76 17.40 -18.70
CA ILE A 17 4.55 16.33 -17.71
C ILE A 17 3.09 15.90 -17.66
N GLY A 18 2.13 16.83 -17.58
CA GLY A 18 0.70 16.49 -17.53
C GLY A 18 0.23 15.64 -18.71
N ARG A 19 0.64 15.98 -19.95
CA ARG A 19 0.30 15.18 -21.13
C ARG A 19 0.96 13.81 -21.12
N LEU A 20 2.22 13.71 -20.71
CA LEU A 20 2.90 12.41 -20.64
C LEU A 20 2.30 11.52 -19.56
N VAL A 21 1.94 12.06 -18.39
CA VAL A 21 1.21 11.30 -17.36
C VAL A 21 -0.10 10.78 -17.91
N HIS A 22 -0.86 11.58 -18.68
CA HIS A 22 -2.07 11.08 -19.35
C HIS A 22 -1.75 9.93 -20.31
N ARG A 23 -0.75 10.10 -21.19
CA ARG A 23 -0.37 9.06 -22.16
C ARG A 23 0.01 7.74 -21.49
N ILE A 24 0.78 7.80 -20.39
CA ILE A 24 1.21 6.64 -19.63
C ILE A 24 0.02 6.03 -18.88
N ALA A 25 -0.80 6.84 -18.23
CA ALA A 25 -2.00 6.39 -17.51
C ALA A 25 -2.97 5.65 -18.44
N SER A 26 -3.20 6.13 -19.66
CA SER A 26 -4.06 5.43 -20.63
C SER A 26 -3.55 4.06 -21.08
N ASN A 27 -2.27 3.75 -20.86
CA ASN A 27 -1.68 2.43 -21.11
C ASN A 27 -1.39 1.66 -19.81
N THR A 28 -1.84 2.17 -18.67
CA THR A 28 -1.59 1.57 -17.35
C THR A 28 -2.91 1.12 -16.74
N PRO A 29 -3.11 -0.19 -16.51
CA PRO A 29 -4.31 -0.69 -15.85
C PRO A 29 -4.46 -0.11 -14.44
N GLY A 30 -5.70 0.22 -14.06
CA GLY A 30 -6.03 0.65 -12.69
C GLY A 30 -5.86 2.16 -12.42
N ILE A 31 -5.51 2.97 -13.41
CA ILE A 31 -5.45 4.43 -13.30
C ILE A 31 -6.22 5.09 -14.45
N GLU A 32 -6.91 6.19 -14.16
CA GLU A 32 -7.78 6.87 -15.13
C GLU A 32 -7.68 8.37 -14.97
N VAL A 33 -7.42 9.09 -16.07
CA VAL A 33 -7.52 10.56 -16.10
C VAL A 33 -8.97 10.94 -16.33
N VAL A 34 -9.62 11.54 -15.34
CA VAL A 34 -11.05 11.90 -15.43
C VAL A 34 -11.28 13.41 -15.62
N ALA A 35 -10.29 14.24 -15.27
CA ALA A 35 -10.38 15.68 -15.43
C ALA A 35 -9.03 16.36 -15.71
N ILE A 36 -9.06 17.46 -16.45
CA ILE A 36 -7.92 18.31 -16.77
C ILE A 36 -8.31 19.77 -16.52
N ASN A 37 -7.42 20.53 -15.88
CA ASN A 37 -7.51 21.98 -15.83
C ASN A 37 -6.30 22.60 -16.55
N ASP A 38 -6.56 23.39 -17.58
CA ASP A 38 -5.57 24.23 -18.26
C ASP A 38 -6.27 25.42 -18.92
N LEU A 39 -5.59 26.56 -18.99
CA LEU A 39 -6.16 27.78 -19.55
C LEU A 39 -6.29 27.73 -21.09
N VAL A 40 -5.68 26.73 -21.72
CA VAL A 40 -5.73 26.49 -23.15
C VAL A 40 -7.03 25.76 -23.53
N PRO A 41 -7.71 26.15 -24.62
CA PRO A 41 -8.91 25.46 -25.11
C PRO A 41 -8.70 23.95 -25.36
N ALA A 42 -9.76 23.17 -25.11
CA ALA A 42 -9.68 21.70 -25.09
C ALA A 42 -9.34 21.06 -26.44
N ASP A 43 -9.74 21.67 -27.56
CA ASP A 43 -9.36 21.23 -28.92
C ASP A 43 -7.84 21.31 -29.15
N ASN A 44 -7.20 22.36 -28.65
CA ASN A 44 -5.75 22.53 -28.70
C ASN A 44 -5.05 21.58 -27.73
N LEU A 45 -5.59 21.37 -26.52
CA LEU A 45 -5.07 20.35 -25.60
C LEU A 45 -5.14 18.93 -26.20
N ALA A 46 -6.24 18.60 -26.89
CA ALA A 46 -6.40 17.35 -27.63
C ALA A 46 -5.37 17.21 -28.77
N TYR A 47 -5.12 18.29 -29.51
CA TYR A 47 -4.07 18.34 -30.54
C TYR A 47 -2.68 18.05 -29.95
N LEU A 48 -2.32 18.74 -28.85
CA LEU A 48 -1.03 18.57 -28.17
C LEU A 48 -0.90 17.22 -27.47
N LEU A 49 -2.00 16.59 -27.07
CA LEU A 49 -1.99 15.21 -26.59
C LEU A 49 -1.71 14.24 -27.75
N LYS A 50 -2.31 14.46 -28.93
CA LYS A 50 -2.19 13.58 -30.10
C LYS A 50 -0.80 13.61 -30.75
N TYR A 51 -0.17 14.78 -30.80
CA TYR A 51 1.11 14.99 -31.48
C TYR A 51 2.18 15.51 -30.51
N ASP A 52 3.27 14.75 -30.35
CA ASP A 52 4.44 15.16 -29.56
C ASP A 52 5.71 14.98 -30.38
N THR A 53 6.61 15.97 -30.35
CA THR A 53 7.87 15.93 -31.10
C THR A 53 8.86 14.92 -30.53
N MET A 54 8.92 14.78 -29.21
CA MET A 54 9.87 13.87 -28.55
C MET A 54 9.28 12.47 -28.43
N HIS A 55 8.00 12.39 -28.06
CA HIS A 55 7.34 11.11 -27.72
C HIS A 55 6.40 10.62 -28.81
N GLY A 56 6.49 11.19 -30.02
CA GLY A 56 5.72 10.79 -31.19
C GLY A 56 4.20 10.96 -31.06
N ARG A 57 3.47 10.22 -31.90
CA ARG A 57 2.00 10.18 -31.84
C ARG A 57 1.53 9.46 -30.59
N PHE A 58 0.40 9.88 -30.03
CA PHE A 58 -0.18 9.16 -28.89
C PHE A 58 -0.68 7.78 -29.32
N LEU A 59 -0.10 6.73 -28.72
CA LEU A 59 -0.49 5.35 -28.92
C LEU A 59 -1.15 4.79 -27.64
N ILE A 60 -2.21 4.02 -27.82
CA ILE A 60 -2.81 3.16 -26.80
C ILE A 60 -2.79 1.73 -27.35
N ASP A 61 -2.24 0.78 -26.59
CA ASP A 61 -2.04 -0.61 -27.02
C ASP A 61 -1.33 -0.73 -28.38
N HIS A 62 -0.27 0.08 -28.56
CA HIS A 62 0.51 0.21 -29.80
C HIS A 62 -0.27 0.69 -31.03
N LYS A 63 -1.49 1.22 -30.86
CA LYS A 63 -2.31 1.77 -31.96
C LYS A 63 -2.50 3.28 -31.78
N PRO A 64 -2.55 4.07 -32.86
CA PRO A 64 -2.86 5.49 -32.76
C PRO A 64 -4.18 5.74 -32.03
N ALA A 65 -4.15 6.55 -30.97
CA ALA A 65 -5.35 6.91 -30.24
C ALA A 65 -6.23 7.87 -31.05
N GLU A 66 -7.54 7.66 -30.99
CA GLU A 66 -8.54 8.61 -31.47
C GLU A 66 -8.75 9.67 -30.40
N VAL A 67 -8.21 10.87 -30.67
CA VAL A 67 -8.30 12.02 -29.77
C VAL A 67 -9.08 13.13 -30.44
N SER A 68 -10.09 13.66 -29.75
CA SER A 68 -10.87 14.84 -30.15
C SER A 68 -11.14 15.73 -28.94
N GLY A 69 -11.37 17.02 -29.17
CA GLY A 69 -11.77 17.97 -28.13
C GLY A 69 -13.07 18.66 -28.51
N THR A 70 -13.87 19.00 -27.49
CA THR A 70 -15.05 19.86 -27.62
C THR A 70 -14.77 21.20 -26.90
N GLU A 71 -15.79 21.92 -26.44
CA GLU A 71 -15.61 23.13 -25.63
C GLU A 71 -15.11 22.81 -24.21
N ASN A 72 -15.61 21.73 -23.61
CA ASN A 72 -15.42 21.41 -22.20
C ASN A 72 -15.01 19.94 -21.94
N THR A 73 -14.62 19.20 -22.98
CA THR A 73 -14.13 17.83 -22.85
C THR A 73 -13.04 17.50 -23.87
N ILE A 74 -12.22 16.52 -23.51
CA ILE A 74 -11.37 15.76 -24.45
C ILE A 74 -11.88 14.32 -24.45
N THR A 75 -12.00 13.72 -25.63
CA THR A 75 -12.35 12.30 -25.78
C THR A 75 -11.15 11.54 -26.32
N VAL A 76 -10.76 10.45 -25.64
CA VAL A 76 -9.66 9.55 -26.02
C VAL A 76 -10.22 8.13 -26.16
N ASN A 77 -10.21 7.56 -27.37
CA ASN A 77 -10.77 6.24 -27.67
C ASN A 77 -12.21 6.02 -27.12
N GLY A 78 -13.03 7.08 -27.16
CA GLY A 78 -14.41 7.07 -26.64
C GLY A 78 -14.53 7.39 -25.14
N THR A 79 -13.43 7.42 -24.39
CA THR A 79 -13.42 7.85 -22.98
C THR A 79 -13.42 9.36 -22.89
N VAL A 80 -14.40 9.93 -22.18
CA VAL A 80 -14.59 11.37 -22.02
C VAL A 80 -13.87 11.87 -20.76
N VAL A 81 -13.00 12.86 -20.93
CA VAL A 81 -12.26 13.54 -19.87
C VAL A 81 -12.76 14.99 -19.78
N LYS A 82 -13.19 15.42 -18.59
CA LYS A 82 -13.69 16.79 -18.37
C LYS A 82 -12.53 17.79 -18.49
N THR A 83 -12.76 18.94 -19.12
CA THR A 83 -11.78 20.03 -19.15
C THR A 83 -12.33 21.31 -18.54
N THR A 84 -11.45 22.04 -17.85
CA THR A 84 -11.72 23.36 -17.26
C THR A 84 -10.58 24.32 -17.55
N ALA A 85 -10.87 25.61 -17.43
CA ALA A 85 -9.92 26.70 -17.66
C ALA A 85 -9.93 27.70 -16.49
N GLU A 86 -9.71 27.18 -15.29
CA GLU A 86 -9.71 27.94 -14.04
C GLU A 86 -8.28 28.28 -13.58
N ARG A 87 -8.11 29.52 -13.10
CA ARG A 87 -6.83 30.04 -12.61
C ARG A 87 -6.61 29.80 -11.12
N ASP A 88 -7.68 29.84 -10.33
CA ASP A 88 -7.65 29.66 -8.89
C ASP A 88 -8.08 28.23 -8.53
N PRO A 89 -7.18 27.38 -7.99
CA PRO A 89 -7.52 26.00 -7.65
C PRO A 89 -8.67 25.86 -6.65
N THR A 90 -8.98 26.88 -5.84
CA THR A 90 -10.10 26.84 -4.89
C THR A 90 -11.47 26.76 -5.57
N ASN A 91 -11.56 27.16 -6.84
CA ASN A 91 -12.77 27.07 -7.65
C ASN A 91 -12.89 25.72 -8.39
N LEU A 92 -11.86 24.86 -8.33
CA LEU A 92 -11.86 23.55 -8.97
C LEU A 92 -12.59 22.53 -8.10
N GLN A 93 -13.83 22.26 -8.45
CA GLN A 93 -14.69 21.27 -7.78
C GLN A 93 -14.32 19.84 -8.20
N TRP A 94 -13.12 19.38 -7.80
CA TRP A 94 -12.56 18.08 -8.18
C TRP A 94 -13.46 16.90 -7.78
N GLY A 95 -14.13 16.98 -6.64
CA GLY A 95 -15.07 15.98 -6.16
C GLY A 95 -16.23 15.73 -7.13
N ASP A 96 -16.82 16.80 -7.69
CA ASP A 96 -17.88 16.71 -8.71
C ASP A 96 -17.39 16.13 -10.05
N MET A 97 -16.08 16.20 -10.27
CA MET A 97 -15.42 15.58 -11.43
C MET A 97 -15.02 14.13 -11.15
N GLY A 98 -15.21 13.64 -9.93
CA GLY A 98 -14.84 12.29 -9.50
C GLY A 98 -13.33 12.10 -9.36
N VAL A 99 -12.57 13.16 -9.11
CA VAL A 99 -11.12 13.10 -8.95
C VAL A 99 -10.75 12.75 -7.51
N ASP A 100 -9.96 11.69 -7.34
CA ASP A 100 -9.41 11.29 -6.05
C ASP A 100 -8.02 11.92 -5.83
N TYR A 101 -7.18 11.95 -6.87
CA TYR A 101 -5.80 12.44 -6.80
C TYR A 101 -5.56 13.53 -7.83
N VAL A 102 -4.89 14.62 -7.44
CA VAL A 102 -4.48 15.67 -8.38
C VAL A 102 -2.99 15.61 -8.64
N LEU A 103 -2.61 15.61 -9.93
CA LEU A 103 -1.28 15.98 -10.36
C LEU A 103 -1.21 17.50 -10.49
N GLU A 104 -0.46 18.16 -9.61
CA GLU A 104 -0.14 19.58 -9.72
C GLU A 104 1.11 19.74 -10.57
N SER A 105 0.91 20.02 -11.87
CA SER A 105 1.96 20.15 -12.89
C SER A 105 1.99 21.51 -13.60
N THR A 106 1.42 22.56 -12.98
CA THR A 106 1.53 23.94 -13.48
C THR A 106 2.90 24.55 -13.18
N GLY A 107 3.56 24.08 -12.12
CA GLY A 107 4.78 24.67 -11.56
C GLY A 107 4.54 25.95 -10.73
N LEU A 108 3.29 26.36 -10.54
CA LEU A 108 2.91 27.54 -9.77
C LEU A 108 2.64 27.18 -8.31
N PHE A 109 1.77 26.18 -8.08
CA PHE A 109 1.25 25.81 -6.75
C PHE A 109 2.17 24.81 -6.03
N THR A 110 3.39 25.27 -5.72
CA THR A 110 4.50 24.44 -5.20
C THR A 110 4.71 24.54 -3.68
N GLN A 111 3.82 25.25 -2.97
CA GLN A 111 3.82 25.39 -1.52
C GLN A 111 2.62 24.64 -0.92
N ARG A 112 2.68 24.27 0.37
CA ARG A 112 1.58 23.59 1.05
C ARG A 112 0.24 24.31 0.87
N ASP A 113 0.17 25.57 1.25
CA ASP A 113 -1.06 26.37 1.22
C ASP A 113 -1.61 26.57 -0.21
N ASP A 114 -0.74 26.55 -1.21
CA ASP A 114 -1.13 26.65 -2.61
C ASP A 114 -1.72 25.33 -3.13
N ALA A 115 -1.09 24.21 -2.81
CA ALA A 115 -1.54 22.87 -3.19
C ALA A 115 -2.80 22.44 -2.41
N GLN A 116 -2.94 22.89 -1.16
CA GLN A 116 -4.10 22.62 -0.30
C GLN A 116 -5.43 23.09 -0.91
N LYS A 117 -5.37 24.14 -1.73
CA LYS A 117 -6.54 24.66 -2.47
C LYS A 117 -7.20 23.62 -3.38
N HIS A 118 -6.48 22.58 -3.81
CA HIS A 118 -7.06 21.47 -4.58
C HIS A 118 -7.88 20.49 -3.73
N ILE A 119 -7.68 20.47 -2.42
CA ILE A 119 -8.38 19.58 -1.47
C ILE A 119 -9.59 20.31 -0.87
N ASP A 120 -9.44 21.62 -0.62
CA ASP A 120 -10.49 22.46 -0.06
C ASP A 120 -11.70 22.57 -1.01
N ASN A 121 -12.88 22.93 -0.48
CA ASN A 121 -14.09 23.25 -1.23
C ASN A 121 -14.52 22.17 -2.26
N ASN A 122 -14.84 20.96 -1.77
CA ASN A 122 -15.21 19.81 -2.62
C ASN A 122 -14.06 19.41 -3.58
N GLY A 123 -12.85 19.41 -3.04
CA GLY A 123 -11.62 19.07 -3.74
C GLY A 123 -11.32 17.57 -3.79
N CYS A 124 -10.11 17.25 -4.23
CA CYS A 124 -9.62 15.87 -4.29
C CYS A 124 -9.17 15.38 -2.89
N LYS A 125 -8.88 14.08 -2.77
CA LYS A 125 -8.36 13.48 -1.53
C LYS A 125 -6.88 13.76 -1.31
N ARG A 126 -6.11 13.77 -2.39
CA ARG A 126 -4.64 13.88 -2.38
C ARG A 126 -4.09 14.75 -3.49
N VAL A 127 -2.96 15.39 -3.24
CA VAL A 127 -2.24 16.18 -4.25
C VAL A 127 -0.79 15.72 -4.34
N MET A 128 -0.33 15.48 -5.56
CA MET A 128 1.08 15.26 -5.85
C MET A 128 1.63 16.41 -6.70
N ILE A 129 2.57 17.15 -6.12
CA ILE A 129 3.29 18.22 -6.81
C ILE A 129 4.36 17.60 -7.70
N SER A 130 4.32 17.88 -9.00
CA SER A 130 5.25 17.36 -10.01
C SER A 130 6.56 18.18 -10.10
N ALA A 131 6.99 18.74 -8.96
CA ALA A 131 8.18 19.56 -8.82
C ALA A 131 8.64 19.57 -7.35
N PRO A 132 9.89 19.97 -7.04
CA PRO A 132 10.31 20.21 -5.67
C PRO A 132 9.40 21.23 -4.99
N THR A 133 8.89 20.88 -3.82
CA THR A 133 8.11 21.81 -3.00
C THR A 133 9.00 22.95 -2.49
N LYS A 134 8.40 24.14 -2.34
CA LYS A 134 9.02 25.29 -1.68
C LYS A 134 8.88 25.26 -0.16
N THR A 135 8.09 24.34 0.39
CA THR A 135 7.84 24.18 1.83
C THR A 135 8.16 22.74 2.30
N PRO A 136 9.42 22.28 2.13
CA PRO A 136 9.80 20.88 2.38
C PRO A 136 9.63 20.43 3.84
N ASP A 137 9.54 21.37 4.79
CA ASP A 137 9.30 21.06 6.20
C ASP A 137 7.85 20.63 6.48
N THR A 138 6.93 20.93 5.55
CA THR A 138 5.48 20.65 5.71
C THR A 138 4.91 19.80 4.57
N VAL A 139 5.65 19.61 3.49
CA VAL A 139 5.28 18.76 2.36
C VAL A 139 6.38 17.72 2.17
N PRO A 140 6.13 16.45 2.51
CA PRO A 140 7.13 15.40 2.38
C PRO A 140 7.51 15.19 0.92
N THR A 141 8.80 14.94 0.69
CA THR A 141 9.36 14.66 -0.62
C THR A 141 9.67 13.18 -0.75
N PHE A 142 9.06 12.52 -1.72
CA PHE A 142 9.25 11.09 -1.97
C PHE A 142 9.84 10.85 -3.35
N VAL A 143 10.73 9.85 -3.42
CA VAL A 143 11.28 9.26 -4.64
C VAL A 143 10.98 7.77 -4.60
N HIS A 144 10.38 7.29 -5.69
CA HIS A 144 9.93 5.90 -5.80
C HIS A 144 11.11 4.92 -5.66
N LYS A 145 10.92 3.83 -4.90
CA LYS A 145 11.95 2.83 -4.50
C LYS A 145 13.17 3.37 -3.72
N VAL A 146 13.18 4.65 -3.34
CA VAL A 146 14.21 5.22 -2.47
C VAL A 146 13.67 5.42 -1.06
N ASN A 147 12.61 6.24 -0.91
CA ASN A 147 12.00 6.53 0.39
C ASN A 147 10.47 6.54 0.39
N CYS A 148 9.80 6.26 -0.74
CA CYS A 148 8.34 6.25 -0.85
C CYS A 148 7.64 5.27 0.11
N GLY A 149 8.35 4.27 0.64
CA GLY A 149 7.86 3.40 1.71
C GLY A 149 7.45 4.17 2.98
N LYS A 150 8.01 5.37 3.20
CA LYS A 150 7.69 6.25 4.33
C LYS A 150 6.41 7.07 4.16
N TYR A 151 5.77 7.05 2.98
CA TYR A 151 4.48 7.72 2.78
C TYR A 151 3.46 7.21 3.80
N ASN A 152 2.87 8.15 4.53
CA ASN A 152 1.84 7.93 5.53
C ASN A 152 0.51 8.55 5.06
N PRO A 153 -0.47 7.73 4.66
CA PRO A 153 -1.73 8.24 4.12
C PRO A 153 -2.56 9.06 5.13
N ASP A 154 -2.29 8.98 6.44
CA ASP A 154 -3.06 9.78 7.41
C ASP A 154 -2.64 11.25 7.43
N THR A 155 -1.38 11.51 7.08
CA THR A 155 -0.75 12.84 7.27
C THR A 155 -0.26 13.44 5.97
N ASP A 156 0.11 12.62 5.00
CA ASP A 156 0.72 13.03 3.73
C ASP A 156 -0.35 13.31 2.67
N THR A 157 -1.29 14.21 2.98
CA THR A 157 -2.36 14.60 2.03
C THR A 157 -1.82 15.31 0.79
N ILE A 158 -0.66 15.95 0.91
CA ILE A 158 0.06 16.63 -0.16
C ILE A 158 1.50 16.14 -0.14
N ILE A 159 1.98 15.65 -1.27
CA ILE A 159 3.37 15.19 -1.43
C ILE A 159 4.07 15.91 -2.58
N SER A 160 5.40 15.92 -2.56
CA SER A 160 6.23 16.29 -3.70
C SER A 160 6.91 15.05 -4.27
N ASN A 161 6.80 14.85 -5.59
CA ASN A 161 7.54 13.82 -6.31
C ASN A 161 8.97 14.28 -6.69
N ALA A 162 9.51 15.26 -5.96
CA ALA A 162 10.81 15.88 -6.21
C ALA A 162 10.97 16.43 -7.65
N SER A 163 12.20 16.42 -8.17
CA SER A 163 12.52 16.77 -9.57
C SER A 163 12.96 15.53 -10.36
N CYS A 164 12.97 15.64 -11.69
CA CYS A 164 13.56 14.62 -12.58
C CYS A 164 15.02 14.31 -12.22
N THR A 165 15.86 15.34 -12.00
CA THR A 165 17.26 15.15 -11.59
C THR A 165 17.37 14.48 -10.21
N THR A 166 16.49 14.78 -9.26
CA THR A 166 16.48 14.10 -7.94
C THR A 166 16.10 12.63 -8.09
N ASN A 167 15.12 12.31 -8.94
CA ASN A 167 14.72 10.94 -9.24
C ASN A 167 15.84 10.15 -9.96
N CYS A 168 16.71 10.82 -10.72
CA CYS A 168 17.91 10.20 -11.29
C CYS A 168 19.03 10.02 -10.25
N LEU A 169 19.33 11.05 -9.47
CA LEU A 169 20.47 11.06 -8.55
C LEU A 169 20.24 10.20 -7.29
N ALA A 170 19.02 10.17 -6.75
CA ALA A 170 18.76 9.51 -5.47
C ALA A 170 18.95 7.98 -5.51
N PRO A 171 18.54 7.23 -6.57
CA PRO A 171 18.83 5.79 -6.68
C PRO A 171 20.33 5.47 -6.64
N ILE A 172 21.14 6.10 -7.49
CA ILE A 172 22.60 5.85 -7.52
C ILE A 172 23.26 6.28 -6.20
N THR A 173 22.80 7.38 -5.60
CA THR A 173 23.30 7.84 -4.30
C THR A 173 23.00 6.82 -3.21
N LYS A 174 21.80 6.24 -3.21
CA LYS A 174 21.40 5.22 -2.24
C LYS A 174 22.26 3.96 -2.36
N VAL A 175 22.54 3.48 -3.58
CA VAL A 175 23.43 2.33 -3.79
C VAL A 175 24.83 2.61 -3.27
N ILE A 176 25.39 3.79 -3.58
CA ILE A 176 26.72 4.19 -3.10
C ILE A 176 26.75 4.27 -1.58
N LEU A 177 25.78 4.96 -0.99
CA LEU A 177 25.68 5.17 0.45
C LEU A 177 25.55 3.86 1.22
N ASP A 178 24.65 2.98 0.79
CA ASP A 178 24.35 1.73 1.48
C ASP A 178 25.54 0.75 1.42
N THR A 179 26.26 0.70 0.30
CA THR A 179 27.34 -0.28 0.07
C THR A 179 28.71 0.24 0.54
N PHE A 180 29.09 1.43 0.09
CA PHE A 180 30.46 1.96 0.23
C PHE A 180 30.56 3.12 1.22
N GLY A 181 29.43 3.71 1.61
CA GLY A 181 29.39 4.98 2.33
C GLY A 181 29.74 6.15 1.39
N LEU A 182 29.11 7.30 1.64
CA LEU A 182 29.34 8.53 0.88
C LEU A 182 29.85 9.59 1.85
N GLU A 183 31.06 10.09 1.63
CA GLU A 183 31.66 11.11 2.49
C GLU A 183 31.24 12.51 2.04
N GLU A 184 31.48 12.82 0.77
CA GLU A 184 31.13 14.10 0.14
C GLU A 184 30.99 13.92 -1.38
N GLY A 185 30.22 14.77 -2.03
CA GLY A 185 30.07 14.74 -3.48
C GLY A 185 29.50 16.01 -4.10
N LEU A 186 29.87 16.22 -5.36
CA LEU A 186 29.39 17.29 -6.20
C LEU A 186 28.74 16.69 -7.45
N MET A 187 27.52 17.14 -7.73
CA MET A 187 26.78 16.73 -8.90
C MET A 187 26.70 17.87 -9.91
N THR A 188 26.90 17.54 -11.18
CA THR A 188 26.49 18.38 -12.31
C THR A 188 25.45 17.63 -13.11
N THR A 189 24.35 18.29 -13.48
CA THR A 189 23.45 17.72 -14.50
C THR A 189 23.59 18.48 -15.82
N VAL A 190 24.00 17.76 -16.87
CA VAL A 190 23.90 18.23 -18.25
C VAL A 190 22.47 17.96 -18.69
N HIS A 191 21.69 19.01 -18.79
CA HIS A 191 20.23 18.91 -18.83
C HIS A 191 19.69 19.48 -20.13
N ALA A 192 18.73 18.79 -20.73
CA ALA A 192 17.98 19.27 -21.88
C ALA A 192 17.30 20.62 -21.60
N ALA A 193 17.00 21.36 -22.67
CA ALA A 193 16.22 22.59 -22.62
C ALA A 193 14.81 22.32 -22.08
N THR A 194 14.26 23.28 -21.34
CA THR A 194 12.91 23.19 -20.77
C THR A 194 12.03 24.35 -21.23
N ALA A 195 10.71 24.24 -21.05
CA ALA A 195 9.74 25.27 -21.43
C ALA A 195 9.95 26.63 -20.73
N THR A 196 10.78 26.70 -19.68
CA THR A 196 11.13 27.95 -19.00
C THR A 196 12.19 28.78 -19.73
N GLN A 197 12.87 28.18 -20.70
CA GLN A 197 13.93 28.83 -21.47
C GLN A 197 13.40 29.33 -22.82
N PRO A 198 13.78 30.53 -23.27
CA PRO A 198 13.24 31.11 -24.48
C PRO A 198 13.96 30.59 -25.74
N THR A 199 13.26 30.65 -26.87
CA THR A 199 13.82 30.35 -28.20
C THR A 199 14.75 31.43 -28.71
N GLN A 200 14.72 32.63 -28.12
CA GLN A 200 15.54 33.80 -28.45
C GLN A 200 15.95 34.52 -27.16
N ASP A 201 16.96 35.38 -27.22
CA ASP A 201 17.37 36.18 -26.05
C ASP A 201 16.21 37.08 -25.59
N GLY A 202 15.84 36.96 -24.31
CA GLY A 202 14.69 37.65 -23.73
C GLY A 202 14.86 37.96 -22.25
N PRO A 203 14.03 38.86 -21.70
CA PRO A 203 14.11 39.24 -20.30
C PRO A 203 13.71 38.09 -19.38
N SER A 204 14.53 37.80 -18.37
CA SER A 204 14.21 36.87 -17.29
C SER A 204 14.08 37.61 -15.96
N LYS A 205 13.04 37.30 -15.20
CA LYS A 205 12.72 37.95 -13.91
C LYS A 205 13.72 37.61 -12.79
N LYS A 206 14.37 36.45 -12.85
CA LYS A 206 15.20 35.91 -11.75
C LYS A 206 16.51 35.26 -12.19
N ASP A 207 16.58 34.73 -13.41
CA ASP A 207 17.76 34.02 -13.93
C ASP A 207 18.15 34.57 -15.30
N TRP A 208 19.09 35.52 -15.32
CA TRP A 208 19.53 36.17 -16.56
C TRP A 208 20.15 35.21 -17.55
N ARG A 209 20.79 34.13 -17.07
CA ARG A 209 21.36 33.10 -17.95
C ARG A 209 20.25 32.30 -18.61
N GLY A 210 19.22 31.94 -17.85
CA GLY A 210 18.01 31.30 -18.37
C GLY A 210 17.20 32.12 -19.37
N GLY A 211 17.43 33.44 -19.47
CA GLY A 211 16.83 34.30 -20.51
C GLY A 211 17.54 34.25 -21.87
N ARG A 212 18.67 33.54 -21.98
CA ARG A 212 19.41 33.40 -23.24
C ARG A 212 18.84 32.26 -24.09
N ASN A 213 19.02 32.35 -25.40
CA ASN A 213 18.55 31.35 -26.37
C ASN A 213 18.97 29.92 -25.99
N ALA A 214 17.99 29.05 -25.77
CA ALA A 214 18.19 27.67 -25.29
C ALA A 214 18.92 26.75 -26.28
N TYR A 215 18.79 27.02 -27.59
CA TYR A 215 19.26 26.11 -28.64
C TYR A 215 20.66 26.48 -29.19
N MET A 216 21.23 27.58 -28.72
CA MET A 216 22.54 28.08 -29.17
C MET A 216 23.53 28.32 -28.02
N ASN A 217 23.19 27.93 -26.79
CA ASN A 217 24.04 28.15 -25.62
C ASN A 217 24.15 26.90 -24.74
N ILE A 218 25.29 26.78 -24.06
CA ILE A 218 25.43 26.00 -22.83
C ILE A 218 25.21 26.97 -21.67
N ILE A 219 24.16 26.77 -20.89
CA ILE A 219 23.69 27.75 -19.91
C ILE A 219 23.87 27.18 -18.49
N PRO A 220 24.83 27.67 -17.70
CA PRO A 220 24.95 27.23 -16.32
C PRO A 220 23.76 27.74 -15.49
N ALA A 221 23.15 26.84 -14.71
CA ALA A 221 21.97 27.08 -13.90
C ALA A 221 22.13 26.47 -12.49
N SER A 222 21.49 27.07 -11.50
CA SER A 222 21.37 26.49 -10.17
C SER A 222 20.38 25.32 -10.18
N THR A 223 20.64 24.27 -9.40
CA THR A 223 19.70 23.18 -9.16
C THR A 223 19.63 22.85 -7.66
N GLY A 224 18.42 22.60 -7.17
CA GLY A 224 18.19 22.12 -5.81
C GLY A 224 18.28 20.60 -5.68
N ALA A 225 18.50 19.87 -6.79
CA ALA A 225 18.30 18.42 -6.83
C ALA A 225 19.19 17.65 -5.83
N ALA A 226 20.48 17.99 -5.73
CA ALA A 226 21.39 17.38 -4.76
C ALA A 226 20.97 17.64 -3.31
N LYS A 227 20.49 18.86 -3.00
CA LYS A 227 19.96 19.17 -1.67
C LYS A 227 18.68 18.39 -1.39
N ALA A 228 17.82 18.20 -2.39
CA ALA A 228 16.59 17.42 -2.28
C ALA A 228 16.85 15.93 -2.06
N VAL A 229 18.01 15.39 -2.49
CA VAL A 229 18.42 14.03 -2.11
C VAL A 229 18.56 13.90 -0.59
N GLY A 230 18.98 14.96 0.12
CA GLY A 230 19.01 14.99 1.58
C GLY A 230 17.63 14.83 2.24
N LEU A 231 16.54 15.25 1.57
CA LEU A 231 15.17 15.04 2.04
C LEU A 231 14.76 13.56 1.92
N CYS A 232 15.26 12.86 0.90
CA CYS A 232 14.97 11.46 0.66
C CYS A 232 15.89 10.51 1.45
N LEU A 233 17.16 10.89 1.57
CA LEU A 233 18.26 10.16 2.20
C LEU A 233 18.92 11.08 3.24
N PRO A 234 18.38 11.16 4.47
CA PRO A 234 18.86 12.10 5.50
C PRO A 234 20.37 12.01 5.81
N ALA A 235 20.97 10.82 5.66
CA ALA A 235 22.41 10.60 5.81
C ALA A 235 23.29 11.38 4.80
N THR A 236 22.69 11.98 3.77
CA THR A 236 23.39 12.79 2.75
C THR A 236 23.28 14.30 2.98
N VAL A 237 22.57 14.75 4.02
CA VAL A 237 22.44 16.18 4.36
C VAL A 237 23.83 16.76 4.64
N GLY A 238 24.17 17.85 3.93
CA GLY A 238 25.48 18.50 4.01
C GLY A 238 26.60 17.80 3.21
N LYS A 239 26.37 16.60 2.67
CA LYS A 239 27.35 15.84 1.90
C LYS A 239 27.24 16.04 0.39
N LEU A 240 26.06 16.42 -0.10
CA LEU A 240 25.81 16.60 -1.53
C LEU A 240 25.32 18.01 -1.88
N THR A 241 25.90 18.59 -2.92
CA THR A 241 25.37 19.76 -3.61
C THR A 241 25.68 19.67 -5.10
N GLY A 242 25.17 20.60 -5.90
CA GLY A 242 25.39 20.54 -7.34
C GLY A 242 24.90 21.74 -8.13
N MET A 243 25.12 21.65 -9.44
CA MET A 243 24.67 22.63 -10.43
C MET A 243 24.15 21.94 -11.70
N SER A 244 23.73 22.72 -12.69
CA SER A 244 23.32 22.23 -13.99
C SER A 244 23.94 23.05 -15.11
N PHE A 245 24.16 22.42 -16.26
CA PHE A 245 24.29 23.09 -17.55
C PHE A 245 23.10 22.71 -18.42
N ARG A 246 22.31 23.71 -18.85
CA ARG A 246 21.29 23.50 -19.87
C ARG A 246 21.96 23.47 -21.24
N VAL A 247 21.67 22.47 -22.06
CA VAL A 247 22.29 22.29 -23.37
C VAL A 247 21.25 22.23 -24.49
N PRO A 248 21.64 22.46 -25.76
CA PRO A 248 20.74 22.43 -26.93
C PRO A 248 20.17 21.05 -27.33
N THR A 249 19.78 20.22 -26.37
CA THR A 249 18.98 19.01 -26.59
C THR A 249 17.55 19.26 -26.13
N ALA A 250 16.57 18.67 -26.82
CA ALA A 250 15.16 18.90 -26.55
C ALA A 250 14.60 18.02 -25.42
N ASP A 251 15.21 16.87 -25.20
CA ASP A 251 14.91 15.95 -24.10
C ASP A 251 16.15 15.10 -23.77
N VAL A 252 16.03 14.32 -22.70
CA VAL A 252 17.07 13.49 -22.09
C VAL A 252 18.21 14.32 -21.49
N SER A 253 18.57 13.94 -20.27
CA SER A 253 19.57 14.59 -19.45
C SER A 253 20.50 13.54 -18.84
N ALA A 254 21.64 14.00 -18.32
CA ALA A 254 22.58 13.14 -17.61
C ALA A 254 23.00 13.79 -16.29
N VAL A 255 23.16 12.97 -15.26
CA VAL A 255 23.82 13.30 -14.00
C VAL A 255 25.27 12.85 -14.10
N ASP A 256 26.18 13.77 -13.79
CA ASP A 256 27.57 13.51 -13.42
C ASP A 256 27.66 13.66 -11.91
N LEU A 257 27.96 12.57 -11.20
CA LEU A 257 28.22 12.59 -9.77
C LEU A 257 29.71 12.31 -9.54
N THR A 258 30.41 13.29 -8.99
CA THR A 258 31.80 13.16 -8.52
C THR A 258 31.80 13.10 -7.01
N PHE A 259 32.38 12.04 -6.42
CA PHE A 259 32.21 11.77 -4.99
C PHE A 259 33.39 11.05 -4.36
N ARG A 260 33.48 11.16 -3.04
CA ARG A 260 34.39 10.39 -2.20
C ARG A 260 33.62 9.33 -1.39
N THR A 261 34.08 8.08 -1.42
CA THR A 261 33.54 7.00 -0.60
C THR A 261 34.24 6.90 0.75
N GLU A 262 33.50 6.51 1.78
CA GLU A 262 34.07 6.28 3.13
C GLU A 262 34.93 5.00 3.16
N LYS A 263 34.47 3.94 2.49
CA LYS A 263 35.23 2.69 2.30
C LYS A 263 35.99 2.73 0.98
N SER A 264 37.25 2.29 1.00
CA SER A 264 38.00 2.07 -0.24
C SER A 264 37.35 0.97 -1.08
N THR A 265 37.25 1.19 -2.39
CA THR A 265 36.61 0.31 -3.38
C THR A 265 37.23 0.56 -4.77
N SER A 266 36.61 0.05 -5.83
CA SER A 266 36.97 0.25 -7.23
C SER A 266 35.74 0.54 -8.07
N LEU A 267 35.91 1.14 -9.26
CA LEU A 267 34.79 1.37 -10.17
C LEU A 267 34.11 0.07 -10.60
N ALA A 268 34.87 -1.04 -10.71
CA ALA A 268 34.31 -2.35 -11.02
C ALA A 268 33.32 -2.84 -9.95
N GLU A 269 33.65 -2.64 -8.67
CA GLU A 269 32.75 -2.98 -7.55
C GLU A 269 31.53 -2.05 -7.49
N ILE A 270 31.71 -0.76 -7.76
CA ILE A 270 30.59 0.20 -7.88
C ILE A 270 29.64 -0.24 -9.01
N ASN A 271 30.17 -0.57 -10.18
CA ASN A 271 29.39 -1.04 -11.33
C ASN A 271 28.62 -2.32 -10.98
N ALA A 272 29.26 -3.28 -10.30
CA ALA A 272 28.61 -4.51 -9.85
C ALA A 272 27.44 -4.24 -8.88
N ALA A 273 27.63 -3.35 -7.90
CA ALA A 273 26.58 -2.97 -6.96
C ALA A 273 25.41 -2.24 -7.65
N MET A 274 25.70 -1.38 -8.64
CA MET A 274 24.67 -0.72 -9.45
C MET A 274 23.87 -1.73 -10.27
N LYS A 275 24.56 -2.69 -10.91
CA LYS A 275 23.92 -3.75 -11.67
C LYS A 275 23.01 -4.60 -10.79
N GLU A 276 23.51 -5.07 -9.65
CA GLU A 276 22.72 -5.83 -8.67
C GLU A 276 21.48 -5.06 -8.21
N ALA A 277 21.62 -3.77 -7.87
CA ALA A 277 20.50 -2.93 -7.48
C ALA A 277 19.47 -2.76 -8.61
N SER A 278 19.95 -2.56 -9.84
CA SER A 278 19.11 -2.40 -11.04
C SER A 278 18.35 -3.67 -11.43
N GLU A 279 18.91 -4.85 -11.18
CA GLU A 279 18.27 -6.14 -11.47
C GLU A 279 17.46 -6.67 -10.28
N GLY A 280 17.65 -6.09 -9.09
CA GLY A 280 16.97 -6.48 -7.85
C GLY A 280 16.02 -5.41 -7.32
N LYS A 281 16.36 -4.82 -6.17
CA LYS A 281 15.45 -3.97 -5.37
C LYS A 281 14.99 -2.70 -6.09
N MET A 282 15.74 -2.20 -7.07
CA MET A 282 15.43 -0.98 -7.82
C MET A 282 15.02 -1.24 -9.28
N ALA A 283 14.72 -2.50 -9.66
CA ALA A 283 14.30 -2.84 -11.01
C ALA A 283 13.14 -1.98 -11.52
N GLY A 284 13.24 -1.51 -12.77
CA GLY A 284 12.27 -0.59 -13.38
C GLY A 284 12.44 0.88 -12.96
N VAL A 285 13.27 1.19 -11.96
CA VAL A 285 13.63 2.57 -11.56
C VAL A 285 15.08 2.87 -11.90
N LEU A 286 16.00 2.01 -11.45
CA LEU A 286 17.42 2.03 -11.82
C LEU A 286 17.65 1.04 -12.96
N GLY A 287 18.24 1.51 -14.05
CA GLY A 287 18.79 0.70 -15.14
C GLY A 287 20.32 0.70 -15.10
N TYR A 288 20.90 -0.19 -15.89
CA TYR A 288 22.34 -0.34 -16.04
C TYR A 288 22.65 -0.62 -17.52
N THR A 289 23.69 -0.01 -18.06
CA THR A 289 24.16 -0.26 -19.43
C THR A 289 25.69 -0.30 -19.51
N GLU A 290 26.19 -1.15 -20.40
CA GLU A 290 27.60 -1.26 -20.79
C GLU A 290 27.80 -0.89 -22.27
N GLU A 291 26.71 -0.53 -22.95
CA GLU A 291 26.71 -0.17 -24.37
C GLU A 291 27.23 1.26 -24.57
N GLN A 292 27.76 1.54 -25.75
CA GLN A 292 28.23 2.88 -26.12
C GLN A 292 27.05 3.74 -26.60
N VAL A 293 26.35 4.32 -25.63
CA VAL A 293 25.08 5.06 -25.80
C VAL A 293 25.26 6.58 -25.87
N ALA A 294 24.23 7.28 -26.35
CA ALA A 294 24.10 8.73 -26.29
C ALA A 294 22.68 9.15 -25.86
N SER A 295 22.46 10.45 -25.63
CA SER A 295 21.19 10.98 -25.10
C SER A 295 19.94 10.53 -25.87
N SER A 296 19.99 10.47 -27.20
CA SER A 296 18.81 10.10 -28.02
C SER A 296 18.33 8.68 -27.79
N ASP A 297 19.20 7.78 -27.32
CA ASP A 297 18.89 6.36 -27.14
C ASP A 297 17.96 6.13 -25.93
N PHE A 298 17.80 7.16 -25.08
CA PHE A 298 16.97 7.13 -23.89
C PHE A 298 15.65 7.89 -24.04
N VAL A 299 15.34 8.43 -25.22
CA VAL A 299 14.05 9.12 -25.44
C VAL A 299 12.91 8.11 -25.23
N GLY A 300 12.01 8.44 -24.31
CA GLY A 300 10.89 7.57 -23.92
C GLY A 300 11.25 6.48 -22.91
N ASP A 301 12.51 6.41 -22.42
CA ASP A 301 12.90 5.41 -21.42
C ASP A 301 12.12 5.64 -20.12
N PRO A 302 11.40 4.63 -19.61
CA PRO A 302 10.53 4.80 -18.46
C PRO A 302 11.30 4.78 -17.13
N ARG A 303 12.61 4.51 -17.11
CA ARG A 303 13.42 4.43 -15.89
C ARG A 303 13.79 5.82 -15.38
N SER A 304 14.07 5.93 -14.08
CA SER A 304 14.45 7.22 -13.47
C SER A 304 15.93 7.53 -13.59
N SER A 305 16.75 6.49 -13.61
CA SER A 305 18.20 6.55 -13.62
C SER A 305 18.70 5.36 -14.42
N ILE A 306 19.53 5.58 -15.42
CA ILE A 306 20.20 4.52 -16.17
C ILE A 306 21.70 4.72 -15.96
N PHE A 307 22.32 3.87 -15.16
CA PHE A 307 23.74 3.95 -14.84
C PHE A 307 24.57 3.52 -16.05
N ASP A 308 25.51 4.37 -16.46
CA ASP A 308 26.40 4.12 -17.59
C ASP A 308 27.76 3.63 -17.07
N ALA A 309 27.98 2.32 -17.17
CA ALA A 309 29.16 1.66 -16.62
C ALA A 309 30.44 2.00 -17.39
N GLY A 310 30.33 2.42 -18.65
CA GLY A 310 31.45 2.76 -19.52
C GLY A 310 31.86 4.23 -19.47
N ALA A 311 30.97 5.12 -19.03
CA ALA A 311 31.22 6.56 -18.97
C ALA A 311 31.82 7.05 -17.63
N GLY A 312 31.82 6.21 -16.59
CA GLY A 312 32.45 6.51 -15.30
C GLY A 312 33.99 6.50 -15.35
N ILE A 313 34.63 7.16 -14.39
CA ILE A 313 36.08 7.15 -14.24
C ILE A 313 36.50 7.13 -12.76
N GLU A 314 37.51 6.32 -12.46
CA GLU A 314 38.14 6.22 -11.15
C GLU A 314 39.43 7.05 -11.12
N LEU A 315 39.59 7.91 -10.10
CA LEU A 315 40.85 8.59 -9.85
C LEU A 315 41.74 7.79 -8.90
N ASN A 316 41.14 7.23 -7.85
CA ASN A 316 41.76 6.35 -6.86
C ASN A 316 40.67 5.56 -6.13
N SER A 317 41.08 4.69 -5.20
CA SER A 317 40.19 3.77 -4.48
C SER A 317 39.08 4.43 -3.65
N ASN A 318 39.06 5.75 -3.51
CA ASN A 318 38.03 6.46 -2.77
C ASN A 318 37.38 7.58 -3.57
N PHE A 319 37.87 7.93 -4.78
CA PHE A 319 37.40 9.11 -5.51
C PHE A 319 37.00 8.77 -6.94
N PHE A 320 35.72 8.96 -7.23
CA PHE A 320 35.08 8.45 -8.44
C PHE A 320 34.22 9.53 -9.10
N LYS A 321 34.03 9.38 -10.40
CA LYS A 321 32.99 10.05 -11.18
C LYS A 321 32.15 8.99 -11.87
N VAL A 322 30.83 9.10 -11.75
CA VAL A 322 29.87 8.21 -12.41
C VAL A 322 28.84 9.00 -13.17
N ILE A 323 28.34 8.41 -14.26
CA ILE A 323 27.34 9.01 -15.13
C ILE A 323 26.05 8.20 -15.06
N SER A 324 24.92 8.91 -14.98
CA SER A 324 23.61 8.30 -15.14
C SER A 324 22.70 9.13 -16.04
N TRP A 325 22.14 8.48 -17.05
CA TRP A 325 21.16 9.06 -17.97
C TRP A 325 19.76 9.04 -17.36
N TYR A 326 18.92 9.94 -17.82
CA TYR A 326 17.50 9.94 -17.53
C TYR A 326 16.74 10.74 -18.58
N ASP A 327 15.64 10.19 -19.06
CA ASP A 327 14.63 10.99 -19.74
C ASP A 327 13.93 11.87 -18.69
N ASN A 328 14.19 13.17 -18.75
CA ASN A 328 13.67 14.12 -17.77
C ASN A 328 12.16 14.34 -17.87
N GLU A 329 11.52 13.84 -18.93
CA GLU A 329 10.08 13.90 -19.12
C GLU A 329 9.42 12.53 -18.94
N ALA A 330 9.77 11.53 -19.76
CA ALA A 330 9.16 10.20 -19.75
C ALA A 330 9.47 9.45 -18.46
N GLY A 331 10.74 9.40 -18.05
CA GLY A 331 11.14 8.74 -16.80
C GLY A 331 10.46 9.35 -15.59
N TYR A 332 10.36 10.69 -15.54
CA TYR A 332 9.68 11.41 -14.47
C TYR A 332 8.16 11.26 -14.48
N ALA A 333 7.53 11.29 -15.66
CA ALA A 333 6.09 11.06 -15.79
C ALA A 333 5.69 9.64 -15.39
N ASN A 334 6.51 8.63 -15.72
CA ASN A 334 6.31 7.27 -15.21
C ASN A 334 6.40 7.22 -13.68
N ARG A 335 7.33 7.97 -13.05
CA ARG A 335 7.38 8.08 -11.58
C ARG A 335 6.13 8.71 -10.99
N CYS A 336 5.52 9.67 -11.67
CA CYS A 336 4.24 10.23 -11.23
C CYS A 336 3.15 9.14 -11.20
N VAL A 337 3.06 8.32 -12.25
CA VAL A 337 2.09 7.20 -12.31
C VAL A 337 2.40 6.14 -11.24
N ASP A 338 3.66 5.76 -11.04
CA ASP A 338 4.07 4.82 -10.00
C ASP A 338 3.71 5.32 -8.59
N MET A 339 3.88 6.62 -8.34
CA MET A 339 3.52 7.25 -7.06
C MET A 339 2.01 7.29 -6.86
N PHE A 340 1.20 7.57 -7.89
CA PHE A 340 -0.26 7.45 -7.78
C PHE A 340 -0.68 6.03 -7.42
N ARG A 341 -0.12 5.02 -8.07
CA ARG A 341 -0.39 3.61 -7.75
C ARG A 341 -0.03 3.27 -6.30
N MET A 342 1.16 3.67 -5.86
CA MET A 342 1.60 3.45 -4.47
C MET A 342 0.70 4.15 -3.45
N MET A 343 0.28 5.39 -3.71
CA MET A 343 -0.67 6.09 -2.84
C MET A 343 -2.04 5.41 -2.84
N GLY A 344 -2.57 5.04 -4.01
CA GLY A 344 -3.85 4.33 -4.13
C GLY A 344 -3.86 2.97 -3.42
N GLU A 345 -2.76 2.21 -3.52
CA GLU A 345 -2.57 0.95 -2.79
C GLU A 345 -2.57 1.16 -1.28
N LYS A 346 -1.93 2.23 -0.78
CA LYS A 346 -1.83 2.52 0.66
C LYS A 346 -3.03 3.26 1.25
N ASP A 347 -3.77 4.02 0.46
CA ASP A 347 -4.97 4.72 0.91
C ASP A 347 -6.18 3.76 1.01
N GLY A 348 -6.14 2.59 0.34
CA GLY A 348 -7.21 1.60 0.33
C GLY A 348 -7.08 0.54 1.44
N MET A 349 -8.12 0.36 2.25
CA MET A 349 -8.17 -0.60 3.37
C MET A 349 -7.99 -2.07 2.96
N PHE A 350 -8.48 -2.45 1.76
CA PHE A 350 -8.32 -3.79 1.19
C PHE A 350 -7.39 -3.84 -0.02
N GLY A 351 -6.70 -2.73 -0.34
CA GLY A 351 -5.99 -2.54 -1.60
C GLY A 351 -6.95 -2.46 -2.80
N ILE A 352 -6.40 -2.30 -4.01
CA ILE A 352 -7.19 -2.20 -5.24
C ILE A 352 -7.40 -3.60 -5.81
N ILE A 353 -8.49 -4.26 -5.42
CA ILE A 353 -8.93 -5.51 -6.07
C ILE A 353 -9.78 -5.12 -7.30
N PRO A 354 -9.38 -5.47 -8.54
CA PRO A 354 -10.13 -5.06 -9.71
C PRO A 354 -11.56 -5.58 -9.66
N ARG A 355 -12.55 -4.67 -9.74
CA ARG A 355 -13.99 -4.98 -9.73
C ARG A 355 -14.36 -6.16 -10.64
N VAL A 356 -13.75 -6.24 -11.82
CA VAL A 356 -13.95 -7.33 -12.80
C VAL A 356 -13.67 -8.74 -12.27
N VAL A 357 -12.88 -8.86 -11.19
CA VAL A 357 -12.56 -10.14 -10.55
C VAL A 357 -13.73 -10.60 -9.69
N TRP A 358 -14.31 -9.72 -8.88
CA TRP A 358 -15.37 -10.09 -7.94
C TRP A 358 -16.78 -9.80 -8.45
N THR A 359 -17.03 -8.89 -9.40
CA THR A 359 -18.39 -8.64 -9.93
C THR A 359 -18.95 -9.78 -10.76
N ARG A 360 -18.12 -10.76 -11.11
CA ARG A 360 -18.60 -11.99 -11.74
C ARG A 360 -19.28 -12.92 -10.74
N THR A 361 -19.02 -12.71 -9.45
CA THR A 361 -19.42 -13.56 -8.34
C THR A 361 -20.24 -12.83 -7.28
N LEU A 362 -20.18 -11.49 -7.23
CA LEU A 362 -20.81 -10.64 -6.22
C LEU A 362 -21.45 -9.40 -6.83
N GLU A 363 -22.62 -9.01 -6.33
CA GLU A 363 -23.24 -7.71 -6.61
C GLU A 363 -22.85 -6.72 -5.50
N PRO A 364 -22.16 -5.61 -5.82
CA PRO A 364 -21.85 -4.60 -4.81
C PRO A 364 -23.05 -3.68 -4.55
N ASP A 365 -23.01 -3.01 -3.40
CA ASP A 365 -23.93 -1.90 -3.11
C ASP A 365 -23.59 -0.61 -3.88
N ASP A 366 -24.40 0.44 -3.67
CA ASP A 366 -24.26 1.76 -4.30
C ASP A 366 -22.96 2.50 -3.94
N LYS A 367 -22.28 2.05 -2.88
CA LYS A 367 -20.98 2.56 -2.42
C LYS A 367 -19.82 1.64 -2.83
N ASN A 368 -20.04 0.65 -3.68
CA ASN A 368 -19.07 -0.37 -4.10
C ASN A 368 -18.57 -1.26 -2.96
N ARG A 369 -19.38 -1.48 -1.93
CA ARG A 369 -19.10 -2.46 -0.86
C ARG A 369 -19.69 -3.81 -1.23
N ILE A 370 -19.09 -4.87 -0.72
CA ILE A 370 -19.62 -6.23 -0.80
C ILE A 370 -20.02 -6.68 0.60
N GLU A 371 -21.03 -7.53 0.68
CA GLU A 371 -21.42 -8.13 1.96
C GLU A 371 -20.37 -9.15 2.40
N LEU A 372 -19.95 -9.03 3.66
CA LEU A 372 -19.13 -9.98 4.39
C LEU A 372 -19.81 -10.24 5.73
N MET A 373 -19.52 -11.38 6.35
CA MET A 373 -19.95 -11.67 7.72
C MET A 373 -18.76 -11.63 8.67
N HIS A 374 -19.05 -11.59 9.98
CA HIS A 374 -18.07 -11.92 11.02
C HIS A 374 -18.58 -13.20 11.68
N ASN A 375 -18.29 -14.34 11.05
CA ASN A 375 -18.81 -15.64 11.48
C ASN A 375 -18.16 -16.04 12.80
N CYS A 376 -18.83 -15.76 13.91
CA CYS A 376 -18.45 -16.25 15.23
C CYS A 376 -19.14 -17.60 15.50
N VAL A 377 -18.44 -18.53 16.14
CA VAL A 377 -18.94 -19.89 16.38
C VAL A 377 -19.10 -20.13 17.88
N LEU A 378 -20.33 -20.40 18.32
CA LEU A 378 -20.62 -20.90 19.66
C LEU A 378 -20.56 -22.43 19.64
N LEU A 379 -19.63 -23.00 20.41
CA LEU A 379 -19.50 -24.42 20.64
C LEU A 379 -20.14 -24.79 21.98
N GLU A 380 -20.92 -25.86 22.00
CA GLU A 380 -21.57 -26.42 23.19
C GLU A 380 -21.29 -27.92 23.27
N THR A 381 -20.90 -28.42 24.44
CA THR A 381 -20.66 -29.86 24.64
C THR A 381 -21.96 -30.65 24.82
N GLU A 382 -22.02 -31.90 24.35
CA GLU A 382 -23.15 -32.80 24.65
C GLU A 382 -23.18 -33.20 26.13
N GLU A 383 -22.01 -33.37 26.74
CA GLU A 383 -21.88 -33.65 28.17
C GLU A 383 -22.03 -32.35 28.97
N VAL A 384 -22.77 -32.42 30.07
CA VAL A 384 -22.94 -31.31 31.01
C VAL A 384 -21.90 -31.38 32.12
N ASP A 385 -21.44 -30.22 32.57
CA ASP A 385 -20.64 -30.07 33.76
C ASP A 385 -21.41 -30.65 34.97
N PRO A 386 -20.84 -31.62 35.71
CA PRO A 386 -21.53 -32.26 36.83
C PRO A 386 -21.84 -31.33 38.01
N GLU A 387 -21.10 -30.23 38.16
CA GLU A 387 -21.26 -29.24 39.24
C GLU A 387 -22.33 -28.21 38.91
N THR A 388 -22.34 -27.70 37.66
CA THR A 388 -23.27 -26.64 37.25
C THR A 388 -24.55 -27.18 36.60
N GLY A 389 -24.52 -28.41 36.08
CA GLY A 389 -25.59 -29.01 35.30
C GLY A 389 -25.80 -28.38 33.92
N LYS A 390 -24.86 -27.53 33.47
CA LYS A 390 -24.89 -26.86 32.16
C LYS A 390 -23.83 -27.46 31.23
N PRO A 391 -24.02 -27.43 29.91
CA PRO A 391 -22.97 -27.80 28.97
C PRO A 391 -21.83 -26.77 29.00
N HIS A 392 -20.62 -27.21 28.68
CA HIS A 392 -19.49 -26.31 28.50
C HIS A 392 -19.65 -25.50 27.23
N ARG A 393 -19.34 -24.20 27.29
CA ARG A 393 -19.52 -23.29 26.15
C ARG A 393 -18.26 -22.51 25.83
N TYR A 394 -17.90 -22.53 24.56
CA TYR A 394 -16.73 -21.84 24.03
C TYR A 394 -17.10 -21.03 22.80
N LEU A 395 -16.39 -19.93 22.59
CA LEU A 395 -16.60 -19.06 21.44
C LEU A 395 -15.35 -19.05 20.55
N ILE A 396 -15.54 -19.12 19.23
CA ILE A 396 -14.49 -18.86 18.24
C ILE A 396 -14.84 -17.53 17.55
N GLU A 397 -13.89 -16.59 17.59
CA GLU A 397 -14.03 -15.18 17.22
C GLU A 397 -15.04 -14.38 18.05
N ALA A 398 -14.89 -13.06 18.02
CA ALA A 398 -15.78 -12.12 18.71
C ALA A 398 -16.33 -11.01 17.79
N GLY A 399 -15.91 -10.94 16.52
CA GLY A 399 -16.40 -9.94 15.58
C GLY A 399 -15.96 -8.52 15.94
N THR A 400 -16.62 -7.51 15.36
CA THR A 400 -16.28 -6.08 15.54
C THR A 400 -16.69 -5.46 16.88
N GLY A 401 -17.73 -5.98 17.53
CA GLY A 401 -18.31 -5.35 18.73
C GLY A 401 -19.02 -4.01 18.47
N ASP A 402 -19.19 -3.19 19.52
CA ASP A 402 -20.02 -1.97 19.54
C ASP A 402 -19.22 -0.66 19.75
N LYS A 403 -17.90 -0.74 19.62
CA LYS A 403 -16.99 0.34 20.05
C LYS A 403 -16.53 1.27 18.92
N LEU A 404 -16.72 0.89 17.66
CA LEU A 404 -16.37 1.76 16.53
C LEU A 404 -17.30 2.99 16.47
N ASP A 405 -16.73 4.13 16.10
CA ASP A 405 -17.50 5.37 15.95
C ASP A 405 -18.44 5.32 14.72
N GLU A 406 -19.33 6.30 14.60
CA GLU A 406 -20.31 6.39 13.50
C GLU A 406 -19.63 6.43 12.12
N LYS A 407 -18.48 7.10 12.02
CA LYS A 407 -17.73 7.24 10.77
C LYS A 407 -17.20 5.89 10.31
N MET A 408 -16.51 5.15 11.19
CA MET A 408 -15.97 3.83 10.89
C MET A 408 -17.11 2.84 10.64
N SER A 409 -18.15 2.85 11.47
CA SER A 409 -19.35 2.02 11.27
C SER A 409 -19.99 2.24 9.91
N SER A 410 -20.10 3.50 9.46
CA SER A 410 -20.62 3.82 8.12
C SER A 410 -19.69 3.39 6.99
N ILE A 411 -18.37 3.39 7.19
CA ILE A 411 -17.41 2.94 6.17
C ILE A 411 -17.62 1.44 5.90
N PHE A 412 -17.72 0.63 6.96
CA PHE A 412 -17.91 -0.82 6.85
C PHE A 412 -19.36 -1.22 6.57
N GLY A 413 -20.34 -0.35 6.86
CA GLY A 413 -21.75 -0.70 6.73
C GLY A 413 -22.22 -1.69 7.80
N LEU A 414 -21.71 -1.56 9.03
CA LEU A 414 -22.12 -2.42 10.15
C LEU A 414 -23.63 -2.30 10.40
N ASP A 415 -24.29 -3.42 10.60
CA ASP A 415 -25.74 -3.51 10.81
C ASP A 415 -26.15 -3.42 12.30
N GLY A 416 -25.18 -3.25 13.19
CA GLY A 416 -25.36 -3.10 14.63
C GLY A 416 -25.45 -4.41 15.41
N ARG A 417 -25.41 -5.58 14.74
CA ARG A 417 -25.32 -6.86 15.45
C ARG A 417 -23.96 -7.03 16.11
N THR A 418 -23.96 -7.62 17.29
CA THR A 418 -22.75 -7.94 18.06
C THR A 418 -22.78 -9.41 18.45
N VAL A 419 -21.61 -9.99 18.71
CA VAL A 419 -21.55 -11.37 19.20
C VAL A 419 -22.30 -11.55 20.53
N GLU A 420 -22.31 -10.52 21.39
CA GLU A 420 -23.09 -10.51 22.64
C GLU A 420 -24.59 -10.66 22.36
N SER A 421 -25.14 -9.86 21.44
CA SER A 421 -26.56 -9.88 21.13
C SER A 421 -26.97 -11.21 20.47
N GLU A 422 -26.12 -11.80 19.65
CA GLU A 422 -26.40 -13.09 19.00
C GLU A 422 -26.34 -14.25 20.01
N VAL A 423 -25.36 -14.26 20.92
CA VAL A 423 -25.27 -15.26 22.02
C VAL A 423 -26.49 -15.19 22.94
N GLN A 424 -26.91 -13.98 23.33
CA GLN A 424 -28.15 -13.78 24.08
C GLN A 424 -29.39 -14.20 23.29
N GLY A 425 -29.39 -13.95 21.97
CA GLY A 425 -30.48 -14.30 21.06
C GLY A 425 -30.76 -15.80 20.98
N VAL A 426 -29.72 -16.64 21.16
CA VAL A 426 -29.86 -18.11 21.25
C VAL A 426 -30.11 -18.61 22.68
N GLY A 427 -30.33 -17.71 23.64
CA GLY A 427 -30.68 -18.04 25.01
C GLY A 427 -29.50 -18.40 25.92
N VAL A 428 -28.28 -18.03 25.52
CA VAL A 428 -27.06 -18.24 26.32
C VAL A 428 -26.70 -16.94 27.03
N ASP A 429 -26.42 -17.04 28.33
CA ASP A 429 -25.88 -15.92 29.10
C ASP A 429 -24.40 -15.70 28.70
N PRO A 430 -23.96 -14.49 28.31
CA PRO A 430 -22.55 -14.22 28.06
C PRO A 430 -21.61 -14.62 29.20
N ALA A 431 -22.10 -14.65 30.45
CA ALA A 431 -21.34 -15.14 31.60
C ALA A 431 -21.16 -16.67 31.64
N ASP A 432 -21.93 -17.43 30.85
CA ASP A 432 -21.78 -18.88 30.71
C ASP A 432 -20.68 -19.26 29.69
N ILE A 433 -20.07 -18.30 28.99
CA ILE A 433 -18.94 -18.56 28.08
C ILE A 433 -17.65 -18.71 28.89
N GLU A 434 -16.99 -19.86 28.77
CA GLU A 434 -15.80 -20.22 29.56
C GLU A 434 -14.49 -19.85 28.88
N ALA A 435 -14.48 -19.80 27.55
CA ALA A 435 -13.30 -19.42 26.77
C ALA A 435 -13.68 -18.79 25.43
N THR A 436 -12.85 -17.87 24.97
CA THR A 436 -12.90 -17.32 23.62
C THR A 436 -11.56 -17.59 22.92
N ILE A 437 -11.62 -18.21 21.76
CA ILE A 437 -10.47 -18.47 20.90
C ILE A 437 -10.56 -17.50 19.72
N VAL A 438 -9.54 -16.67 19.52
CA VAL A 438 -9.48 -15.76 18.36
C VAL A 438 -8.37 -16.21 17.42
N SER A 439 -8.63 -16.20 16.12
CA SER A 439 -7.63 -16.56 15.12
C SER A 439 -6.50 -15.54 15.07
N HIS A 440 -6.83 -14.26 15.22
CA HIS A 440 -5.91 -13.14 15.30
C HIS A 440 -6.61 -11.91 15.92
N LEU A 441 -5.86 -10.83 16.20
CA LEU A 441 -6.35 -9.74 17.07
C LEU A 441 -6.83 -8.49 16.31
N HIS A 442 -7.14 -8.62 15.01
CA HIS A 442 -7.75 -7.52 14.28
C HIS A 442 -9.12 -7.15 14.85
N PHE A 443 -9.51 -5.90 14.68
CA PHE A 443 -10.72 -5.33 15.27
C PHE A 443 -12.00 -6.05 14.88
N ASP A 444 -12.05 -6.63 13.69
CA ASP A 444 -13.17 -7.39 13.13
C ASP A 444 -13.22 -8.85 13.61
N HIS A 445 -12.21 -9.28 14.39
CA HIS A 445 -12.09 -10.61 14.99
C HIS A 445 -12.16 -10.53 16.52
N ALA A 446 -11.43 -9.58 17.11
CA ALA A 446 -11.27 -9.39 18.55
C ALA A 446 -12.12 -8.24 19.13
N GLY A 447 -12.78 -7.46 18.30
CA GLY A 447 -13.52 -6.28 18.71
C GLY A 447 -14.64 -6.57 19.70
N GLY A 448 -15.35 -7.69 19.58
CA GLY A 448 -16.41 -8.06 20.52
C GLY A 448 -15.93 -8.72 21.81
N LEU A 449 -14.62 -8.89 22.05
CA LEU A 449 -14.10 -9.41 23.33
C LEU A 449 -14.43 -8.48 24.50
N THR A 450 -14.51 -7.19 24.22
CA THR A 450 -14.97 -6.15 25.12
C THR A 450 -16.13 -5.39 24.49
N ARG A 451 -16.92 -4.70 25.30
CA ARG A 451 -18.06 -3.89 24.86
C ARG A 451 -18.04 -2.54 25.56
N ARG A 452 -18.81 -1.59 25.04
CA ARG A 452 -19.04 -0.31 25.72
C ARG A 452 -19.70 -0.53 27.09
N ALA A 453 -19.25 0.20 28.10
CA ALA A 453 -19.95 0.28 29.39
C ALA A 453 -21.30 1.00 29.20
N ARG A 454 -22.39 0.42 29.71
CA ARG A 454 -23.74 0.97 29.60
C ARG A 454 -24.06 1.85 30.81
N ASP A 455 -25.09 2.68 30.69
CA ASP A 455 -25.52 3.59 31.76
C ASP A 455 -25.77 2.83 33.08
N GLY A 456 -25.00 3.18 34.12
CA GLY A 456 -25.10 2.59 35.45
C GLY A 456 -24.17 1.40 35.70
N GLU A 457 -23.40 0.96 34.70
CA GLU A 457 -22.33 -0.02 34.88
C GLU A 457 -21.01 0.65 35.30
N GLU A 458 -20.19 -0.07 36.07
CA GLU A 458 -18.81 0.33 36.37
C GLU A 458 -17.89 -0.33 35.34
N ALA A 459 -17.09 0.49 34.64
CA ALA A 459 -16.21 0.00 33.58
C ALA A 459 -15.09 -0.89 34.14
N ASP A 460 -14.84 -2.02 33.47
CA ASP A 460 -13.73 -2.90 33.81
C ASP A 460 -12.39 -2.24 33.46
N TRP A 461 -12.37 -1.47 32.38
CA TRP A 461 -11.16 -0.79 31.92
C TRP A 461 -11.49 0.59 31.34
N VAL A 462 -10.61 1.56 31.61
CA VAL A 462 -10.74 2.93 31.15
C VAL A 462 -9.48 3.35 30.39
N ALA A 463 -9.66 3.89 29.19
CA ALA A 463 -8.59 4.42 28.35
C ALA A 463 -7.90 5.60 29.04
N THR A 464 -6.60 5.47 29.27
CA THR A 464 -5.82 6.47 30.03
C THR A 464 -5.28 7.62 29.17
N LYS A 465 -5.43 7.54 27.84
CA LYS A 465 -4.96 8.53 26.86
C LYS A 465 -5.89 8.58 25.66
N GLU A 466 -6.00 9.76 25.05
CA GLU A 466 -6.73 9.94 23.79
C GLU A 466 -6.13 9.06 22.67
N GLY A 467 -6.99 8.40 21.89
CA GLY A 467 -6.60 7.45 20.85
C GLY A 467 -6.12 6.09 21.36
N ALA A 468 -6.25 5.80 22.67
CA ALA A 468 -5.91 4.50 23.25
C ALA A 468 -7.06 3.50 23.24
N ALA A 469 -8.25 3.88 22.74
CA ALA A 469 -9.38 2.97 22.56
C ALA A 469 -9.89 3.05 21.12
N SER A 470 -10.62 2.01 20.69
CA SER A 470 -11.31 1.97 19.42
C SER A 470 -12.46 2.98 19.38
N GLY A 471 -12.58 3.68 18.24
CA GLY A 471 -13.59 4.71 18.04
C GLY A 471 -13.55 5.81 19.12
N ASP A 472 -14.69 6.07 19.74
CA ASP A 472 -14.90 7.05 20.79
C ASP A 472 -15.14 6.42 22.19
N CYS A 473 -14.93 5.11 22.31
CA CYS A 473 -15.30 4.33 23.49
C CYS A 473 -14.17 4.22 24.51
N ASN A 474 -14.09 5.15 25.46
CA ASN A 474 -13.02 5.15 26.47
C ASN A 474 -13.27 4.22 27.67
N GLU A 475 -14.50 3.76 27.89
CA GLU A 475 -14.89 2.94 29.03
C GLU A 475 -15.48 1.62 28.53
N VAL A 476 -14.79 0.52 28.83
CA VAL A 476 -15.15 -0.81 28.31
C VAL A 476 -15.36 -1.82 29.42
N MET A 477 -16.17 -2.82 29.13
CA MET A 477 -16.41 -4.00 29.95
C MET A 477 -16.03 -5.27 29.17
N PHE A 478 -15.72 -6.35 29.89
CA PHE A 478 -15.63 -7.67 29.27
C PHE A 478 -17.01 -8.10 28.76
N THR A 479 -17.09 -8.48 27.49
CA THR A 479 -18.34 -9.01 26.93
C THR A 479 -18.68 -10.36 27.55
N PHE A 480 -17.65 -11.18 27.78
CA PHE A 480 -17.75 -12.51 28.38
C PHE A 480 -16.93 -12.53 29.68
N PRO A 481 -17.54 -12.15 30.83
CA PRO A 481 -16.80 -11.85 32.06
C PRO A 481 -16.12 -13.06 32.71
N ASN A 482 -16.52 -14.28 32.35
CA ASN A 482 -15.92 -15.52 32.86
C ASN A 482 -15.02 -16.23 31.83
N ALA A 483 -14.89 -15.67 30.62
CA ALA A 483 -14.15 -16.31 29.55
C ALA A 483 -12.65 -16.06 29.65
N GLU A 484 -11.88 -17.11 29.44
CA GLU A 484 -10.44 -17.03 29.17
C GLU A 484 -10.18 -16.79 27.67
N LEU A 485 -9.36 -15.79 27.35
CA LEU A 485 -8.91 -15.50 25.99
C LEU A 485 -7.72 -16.40 25.62
N ILE A 486 -7.87 -17.17 24.54
CA ILE A 486 -6.85 -18.07 24.01
C ILE A 486 -6.37 -17.55 22.64
N VAL A 487 -5.07 -17.26 22.54
CA VAL A 487 -4.46 -16.72 21.32
C VAL A 487 -2.97 -17.09 21.23
N GLN A 488 -2.41 -17.07 20.03
CA GLN A 488 -0.97 -17.33 19.86
C GLN A 488 -0.14 -16.22 20.49
N ARG A 489 0.93 -16.59 21.21
CA ARG A 489 1.88 -15.65 21.82
C ARG A 489 2.43 -14.68 20.78
N ARG A 490 2.73 -15.18 19.59
CA ARG A 490 3.29 -14.36 18.52
C ARG A 490 2.33 -13.24 18.13
N GLU A 491 1.06 -13.58 17.92
CA GLU A 491 0.01 -12.62 17.59
C GLU A 491 -0.12 -11.56 18.69
N TRP A 492 -0.13 -11.99 19.96
CA TRP A 492 -0.20 -11.09 21.10
C TRP A 492 0.96 -10.09 21.15
N VAL A 493 2.19 -10.57 20.96
CA VAL A 493 3.40 -9.74 20.98
C VAL A 493 3.37 -8.71 19.86
N ASP A 494 2.91 -9.09 18.67
CA ASP A 494 2.87 -8.20 17.51
C ASP A 494 1.77 -7.14 17.66
N ALA A 495 0.58 -7.54 18.10
CA ALA A 495 -0.53 -6.64 18.38
C ALA A 495 -0.19 -5.60 19.47
N ARG A 496 0.63 -5.99 20.47
CA ARG A 496 1.12 -5.07 21.51
C ARG A 496 2.18 -4.09 21.03
N ASN A 497 3.12 -4.55 20.22
CA ASN A 497 4.30 -3.77 19.85
C ASN A 497 4.06 -2.83 18.67
N ASN A 498 2.92 -2.96 17.99
CA ASN A 498 2.49 -2.05 16.92
C ASN A 498 3.55 -1.97 15.80
N ASP A 499 4.07 -3.12 15.36
CA ASP A 499 5.17 -3.18 14.38
C ASP A 499 4.64 -2.93 12.95
N ALA A 500 4.80 -1.68 12.52
CA ALA A 500 4.81 -1.03 11.20
C ALA A 500 3.80 -1.40 10.08
N VAL A 501 3.29 -2.62 9.94
CA VAL A 501 2.48 -3.02 8.77
C VAL A 501 0.97 -3.02 9.06
N MET A 502 0.55 -3.36 10.29
CA MET A 502 -0.87 -3.61 10.64
C MET A 502 -1.37 -2.77 11.83
N THR A 503 -0.70 -1.64 12.09
CA THR A 503 -0.94 -0.80 13.28
C THR A 503 -2.34 -0.17 13.39
N ARG A 504 -3.19 -0.32 12.36
CA ARG A 504 -4.52 0.30 12.26
C ARG A 504 -5.68 -0.65 12.60
N THR A 505 -5.40 -1.94 12.72
CA THR A 505 -6.42 -2.97 12.97
C THR A 505 -6.32 -3.55 14.38
N TYR A 506 -5.22 -3.32 15.11
CA TYR A 506 -5.08 -3.69 16.52
C TYR A 506 -5.46 -2.53 17.44
N TYR A 507 -6.54 -2.68 18.20
CA TYR A 507 -6.94 -1.69 19.20
C TYR A 507 -6.61 -2.14 20.62
N ARG A 508 -6.15 -1.19 21.43
CA ARG A 508 -5.61 -1.48 22.76
C ARG A 508 -6.69 -1.89 23.76
N ASP A 509 -7.88 -1.35 23.65
CA ASP A 509 -9.07 -1.70 24.44
C ASP A 509 -9.59 -3.12 24.14
N HIS A 510 -9.12 -3.78 23.07
CA HIS A 510 -9.44 -5.19 22.79
C HIS A 510 -8.46 -6.14 23.49
N ILE A 511 -7.28 -5.63 23.90
CA ILE A 511 -6.12 -6.45 24.30
C ILE A 511 -5.73 -6.17 25.76
N LEU A 512 -5.47 -4.90 26.10
CA LEU A 512 -4.93 -4.50 27.40
C LEU A 512 -5.77 -4.92 28.61
N PRO A 513 -7.12 -4.94 28.56
CA PRO A 513 -7.91 -5.43 29.69
C PRO A 513 -7.55 -6.87 30.11
N PHE A 514 -7.19 -7.74 29.16
CA PHE A 514 -6.85 -9.14 29.44
C PHE A 514 -5.46 -9.34 30.07
N GLU A 515 -4.60 -8.31 30.09
CA GLU A 515 -3.30 -8.35 30.77
C GLU A 515 -3.36 -7.93 32.23
N ASP A 516 -4.49 -7.37 32.68
CA ASP A 516 -4.61 -6.83 34.02
C ASP A 516 -4.72 -7.95 35.06
N GLU A 517 -3.60 -8.30 35.69
CA GLU A 517 -3.52 -9.30 36.75
C GLU A 517 -4.42 -8.98 37.96
N ARG A 518 -4.91 -7.74 38.08
CA ARG A 518 -5.86 -7.34 39.14
C ARG A 518 -7.29 -7.77 38.85
N MET A 519 -7.58 -8.23 37.63
CA MET A 519 -8.89 -8.69 37.18
C MET A 519 -8.85 -10.19 36.83
N PRO A 520 -8.57 -11.10 37.76
CA PRO A 520 -8.51 -12.53 37.45
C PRO A 520 -9.91 -13.10 37.13
N LEU A 521 -9.92 -14.30 36.55
CA LEU A 521 -11.08 -15.19 36.55
C LEU A 521 -11.26 -15.82 37.94
N ASP A 522 -12.39 -16.51 38.13
CA ASP A 522 -12.65 -17.30 39.32
C ASP A 522 -11.50 -18.26 39.65
N GLY A 523 -11.23 -18.40 40.96
CA GLY A 523 -10.10 -19.19 41.46
C GLY A 523 -8.72 -18.55 41.22
N GLY A 524 -8.65 -17.28 40.80
CA GLY A 524 -7.39 -16.57 40.58
C GLY A 524 -6.69 -16.91 39.26
N ARG A 525 -7.39 -17.56 38.34
CA ARG A 525 -6.88 -17.90 37.00
C ARG A 525 -6.66 -16.63 36.17
N ALA A 526 -5.62 -16.62 35.34
CA ALA A 526 -5.40 -15.54 34.39
C ALA A 526 -6.50 -15.51 33.31
N ARG A 527 -6.87 -14.32 32.84
CA ARG A 527 -7.81 -14.13 31.73
C ARG A 527 -7.20 -14.42 30.36
N LEU A 528 -5.87 -14.44 30.26
CA LEU A 528 -5.15 -14.61 29.00
C LEU A 528 -4.30 -15.88 29.03
N ARG A 529 -4.44 -16.71 28.00
CA ARG A 529 -3.62 -17.89 27.76
C ARG A 529 -2.97 -17.83 26.39
N LEU A 530 -1.65 -17.67 26.41
CA LEU A 530 -0.82 -17.57 25.22
C LEU A 530 -0.29 -18.94 24.79
N ILE A 531 -0.58 -19.31 23.56
CA ILE A 531 -0.19 -20.58 22.95
C ILE A 531 1.06 -20.40 22.07
N ASP A 532 1.93 -21.41 22.01
CA ASP A 532 3.14 -21.43 21.19
C ASP A 532 3.11 -22.65 20.25
N SER A 533 2.26 -22.59 19.22
CA SER A 533 2.18 -23.69 18.23
C SER A 533 3.37 -23.64 17.26
N PRO A 534 3.87 -24.79 16.77
CA PRO A 534 4.94 -24.81 15.78
C PRO A 534 4.54 -24.14 14.45
N ARG A 535 5.42 -23.28 13.94
CA ARG A 535 5.20 -22.54 12.69
C ARG A 535 5.55 -23.40 11.46
N PRO A 536 4.76 -23.37 10.36
CA PRO A 536 5.03 -24.18 9.16
C PRO A 536 6.33 -23.80 8.43
N PHE A 537 6.69 -22.51 8.47
CA PHE A 537 7.85 -21.95 7.79
C PHE A 537 8.70 -21.13 8.78
N PRO A 538 10.04 -21.18 8.69
CA PRO A 538 10.91 -20.37 9.55
C PRO A 538 10.60 -18.88 9.47
N LEU A 539 10.66 -18.20 10.62
CA LEU A 539 10.55 -16.74 10.69
C LEU A 539 11.66 -16.09 9.84
N ASN A 540 11.34 -14.98 9.15
CA ASN A 540 12.27 -14.20 8.31
C ASN A 540 12.82 -14.93 7.07
N ARG A 541 12.22 -16.05 6.66
CA ARG A 541 12.58 -16.73 5.41
C ARG A 541 11.35 -16.85 4.53
N LYS A 542 11.41 -16.21 3.36
CA LYS A 542 10.43 -16.39 2.31
C LYS A 542 10.45 -17.87 1.85
N PRO A 543 9.32 -18.60 1.91
CA PRO A 543 9.27 -19.97 1.38
C PRO A 543 9.53 -19.96 -0.14
N SER A 544 9.90 -21.10 -0.71
CA SER A 544 10.05 -21.27 -2.15
C SER A 544 8.71 -21.63 -2.82
N LYS A 545 8.62 -21.46 -4.13
CA LYS A 545 7.41 -21.84 -4.88
C LYS A 545 7.17 -23.35 -4.75
N GLY A 546 6.00 -23.74 -4.26
CA GLY A 546 5.64 -25.15 -4.06
C GLY A 546 6.31 -25.81 -2.85
N GLU A 547 6.93 -25.02 -1.96
CA GLU A 547 7.46 -25.56 -0.71
C GLU A 547 6.30 -25.95 0.23
N MET A 548 6.35 -27.18 0.76
CA MET A 548 5.42 -27.67 1.77
C MET A 548 6.08 -27.62 3.17
N PRO A 549 5.31 -27.45 4.25
CA PRO A 549 5.82 -27.59 5.61
C PRO A 549 6.50 -28.95 5.81
N LYS A 550 7.59 -28.97 6.58
CA LYS A 550 8.33 -30.21 6.85
C LYS A 550 7.62 -31.16 7.82
N SER A 551 6.68 -30.62 8.60
CA SER A 551 5.87 -31.33 9.58
C SER A 551 4.41 -31.24 9.18
N THR A 552 3.66 -32.31 9.44
CA THR A 552 2.22 -32.44 9.18
C THR A 552 1.40 -31.40 9.96
N ALA A 553 0.12 -31.19 9.61
CA ALA A 553 -0.76 -30.37 10.43
C ALA A 553 -0.89 -30.91 11.86
N ALA A 554 -1.09 -32.22 12.00
CA ALA A 554 -1.27 -32.89 13.30
C ALA A 554 -0.08 -32.68 14.25
N GLU A 555 1.15 -32.73 13.75
CA GLU A 555 2.37 -32.47 14.55
C GLU A 555 2.50 -31.01 15.03
N ARG A 556 1.74 -30.10 14.42
CA ARG A 556 1.76 -28.66 14.75
C ARG A 556 0.53 -28.21 15.51
N MET A 557 -0.46 -29.08 15.67
CA MET A 557 -1.67 -28.79 16.43
C MET A 557 -1.36 -28.81 17.94
N THR A 558 -1.90 -27.82 18.64
CA THR A 558 -1.87 -27.73 20.10
C THR A 558 -3.30 -27.82 20.61
N GLU A 559 -3.60 -28.80 21.47
CA GLU A 559 -4.91 -28.89 22.14
C GLU A 559 -5.00 -27.81 23.21
N VAL A 560 -6.05 -26.99 23.14
CA VAL A 560 -6.25 -25.83 24.03
C VAL A 560 -7.44 -25.99 24.96
N LEU A 561 -8.44 -26.76 24.52
CA LEU A 561 -9.62 -27.16 25.29
C LEU A 561 -9.95 -28.60 24.87
N PRO A 562 -10.73 -29.37 25.66
CA PRO A 562 -11.07 -30.75 25.31
C PRO A 562 -11.63 -30.87 23.89
N GLY A 563 -10.93 -31.58 23.01
CA GLY A 563 -11.35 -31.79 21.61
C GLY A 563 -11.13 -30.60 20.68
N ILE A 564 -10.63 -29.46 21.16
CA ILE A 564 -10.37 -28.25 20.38
C ILE A 564 -8.87 -28.00 20.27
N LYS A 565 -8.39 -27.96 19.03
CA LYS A 565 -6.97 -27.79 18.70
C LYS A 565 -6.76 -26.52 17.88
N VAL A 566 -5.60 -25.90 18.04
CA VAL A 566 -5.19 -24.75 17.23
C VAL A 566 -3.85 -25.00 16.55
N PHE A 567 -3.62 -24.36 15.40
CA PHE A 567 -2.33 -24.41 14.71
C PHE A 567 -2.11 -23.16 13.86
N LEU A 568 -0.84 -22.80 13.65
CA LEU A 568 -0.48 -21.59 12.90
C LEU A 568 -0.71 -21.73 11.39
N VAL A 569 -1.33 -20.70 10.83
CA VAL A 569 -1.52 -20.44 9.39
C VAL A 569 -0.97 -19.04 9.05
N PRO A 570 0.36 -18.84 9.10
CA PRO A 570 0.97 -17.52 9.00
C PRO A 570 0.92 -16.96 7.58
N GLY A 571 0.96 -15.63 7.47
CA GLY A 571 1.03 -14.93 6.19
C GLY A 571 0.25 -13.62 6.24
N HIS A 572 -1.02 -13.73 6.61
CA HIS A 572 -1.88 -12.58 6.85
C HIS A 572 -1.40 -11.76 8.05
N THR A 573 -1.34 -12.39 9.23
CA THR A 573 -0.50 -11.94 10.35
C THR A 573 0.63 -12.94 10.61
N TRP A 574 1.60 -12.57 11.46
CA TRP A 574 2.67 -13.48 11.85
C TRP A 574 2.20 -14.65 12.71
N GLY A 575 1.14 -14.44 13.50
CA GLY A 575 0.65 -15.34 14.54
C GLY A 575 -0.75 -15.89 14.30
N GLN A 576 -1.35 -15.66 13.14
CA GLN A 576 -2.68 -16.16 12.79
C GLN A 576 -2.77 -17.68 12.97
N GLN A 577 -3.87 -18.12 13.58
CA GLN A 577 -4.15 -19.54 13.83
C GLN A 577 -5.50 -19.97 13.26
N ALA A 578 -5.58 -21.24 12.84
CA ALA A 578 -6.83 -21.92 12.56
C ALA A 578 -7.26 -22.73 13.79
N VAL A 579 -8.56 -22.98 13.95
CA VAL A 579 -9.14 -23.75 15.07
C VAL A 579 -9.81 -25.00 14.51
N GLN A 580 -9.41 -26.17 14.98
CA GLN A 580 -9.96 -27.46 14.58
C GLN A 580 -10.75 -28.09 15.73
N PHE A 581 -11.93 -28.60 15.44
CA PHE A 581 -12.76 -29.38 16.36
C PHE A 581 -13.56 -30.45 15.60
N GLU A 582 -14.21 -31.35 16.33
CA GLU A 582 -15.11 -32.36 15.76
C GLU A 582 -16.54 -32.05 16.21
N ASP A 583 -17.50 -32.14 15.29
CA ASP A 583 -18.91 -32.00 15.64
C ASP A 583 -19.54 -33.34 16.07
N THR A 584 -20.82 -33.30 16.46
CA THR A 584 -21.56 -34.51 16.91
C THR A 584 -21.79 -35.54 15.80
N GLU A 585 -21.53 -35.19 14.54
CA GLU A 585 -21.62 -36.11 13.39
C GLU A 585 -20.26 -36.75 13.07
N GLY A 586 -19.21 -36.43 13.84
CA GLY A 586 -17.85 -36.91 13.60
C GLY A 586 -17.12 -36.18 12.47
N ARG A 587 -17.62 -35.02 12.03
CA ARG A 587 -16.96 -34.21 11.00
C ARG A 587 -15.87 -33.37 11.64
N THR A 588 -14.67 -33.42 11.05
CA THR A 588 -13.60 -32.49 11.42
C THR A 588 -13.87 -31.13 10.79
N ILE A 589 -14.19 -30.15 11.63
CA ILE A 589 -14.42 -28.76 11.26
C ILE A 589 -13.14 -27.97 11.51
N VAL A 590 -12.75 -27.11 10.57
CA VAL A 590 -11.63 -26.19 10.72
C VAL A 590 -12.09 -24.77 10.45
N PHE A 591 -12.15 -23.97 11.50
CA PHE A 591 -12.32 -22.52 11.41
C PHE A 591 -11.12 -21.93 10.66
N THR A 592 -11.41 -21.34 9.51
CA THR A 592 -10.44 -20.85 8.54
C THR A 592 -10.41 -19.33 8.61
N PRO A 593 -9.29 -18.73 9.02
CA PRO A 593 -9.18 -17.28 9.17
C PRO A 593 -8.83 -16.58 7.84
N ASP A 594 -8.47 -15.29 7.87
CA ASP A 594 -8.03 -14.46 6.72
C ASP A 594 -6.93 -15.03 5.79
N VAL A 595 -6.35 -16.19 6.09
CA VAL A 595 -5.59 -16.94 5.07
C VAL A 595 -6.47 -17.29 3.86
N MET A 596 -7.78 -17.46 4.06
CA MET A 596 -8.80 -17.59 3.02
C MET A 596 -10.17 -17.17 3.57
N PRO A 597 -10.47 -15.86 3.62
CA PRO A 597 -11.59 -15.36 4.41
C PRO A 597 -12.97 -15.66 3.79
N THR A 598 -13.01 -15.87 2.48
CA THR A 598 -14.22 -16.26 1.74
C THR A 598 -13.84 -17.19 0.60
N HIS A 599 -14.83 -17.90 0.03
CA HIS A 599 -14.61 -18.79 -1.10
C HIS A 599 -14.10 -18.06 -2.35
N TYR A 600 -14.35 -16.75 -2.47
CA TYR A 600 -13.81 -15.91 -3.54
C TYR A 600 -12.27 -15.86 -3.54
N HIS A 601 -11.64 -16.20 -2.41
CA HIS A 601 -10.20 -16.15 -2.22
C HIS A 601 -9.45 -17.46 -2.55
N LEU A 602 -10.15 -18.47 -3.09
CA LEU A 602 -9.59 -19.80 -3.42
C LEU A 602 -8.40 -19.76 -4.41
N GLY A 603 -8.33 -18.74 -5.29
CA GLY A 603 -7.26 -18.63 -6.29
C GLY A 603 -5.85 -18.55 -5.69
N GLN A 604 -4.94 -19.44 -6.12
CA GLN A 604 -3.56 -19.53 -5.58
C GLN A 604 -2.75 -18.24 -5.74
N ALA A 605 -3.05 -17.40 -6.74
CA ALA A 605 -2.38 -16.13 -6.99
C ALA A 605 -2.85 -14.97 -6.10
N TYR A 606 -3.80 -15.23 -5.20
CA TYR A 606 -4.42 -14.19 -4.37
C TYR A 606 -3.74 -14.12 -3.00
N SER A 607 -3.17 -12.95 -2.69
CA SER A 607 -2.78 -12.51 -1.35
C SER A 607 -3.56 -11.25 -1.03
N LEU A 608 -3.94 -11.05 0.23
CA LEU A 608 -4.56 -9.79 0.63
C LEU A 608 -3.47 -8.71 0.60
N SER A 609 -3.84 -7.49 0.21
CA SER A 609 -2.89 -6.37 0.05
C SER A 609 -2.20 -5.97 1.36
N TYR A 610 -2.80 -6.35 2.48
CA TYR A 610 -2.36 -6.12 3.85
C TYR A 610 -1.72 -7.36 4.48
N ASP A 611 -1.49 -8.45 3.74
CA ASP A 611 -0.74 -9.58 4.30
C ASP A 611 0.67 -9.12 4.72
N VAL A 612 1.06 -9.42 5.97
CA VAL A 612 2.39 -9.05 6.47
C VAL A 612 3.50 -9.84 5.76
N GLU A 613 3.18 -11.05 5.33
CA GLU A 613 4.04 -11.89 4.49
C GLU A 613 3.25 -12.45 3.29
N PRO A 614 2.99 -11.64 2.23
CA PRO A 614 2.08 -12.01 1.14
C PRO A 614 2.43 -13.33 0.45
N TYR A 615 3.73 -13.57 0.26
CA TYR A 615 4.19 -14.82 -0.33
C TYR A 615 4.03 -16.02 0.62
N THR A 616 4.25 -15.83 1.91
CA THR A 616 4.00 -16.87 2.92
C THR A 616 2.51 -17.19 2.96
N SER A 617 1.64 -16.18 2.94
CA SER A 617 0.17 -16.34 2.87
C SER A 617 -0.25 -17.23 1.69
N MET A 618 0.24 -16.95 0.48
CA MET A 618 -0.05 -17.76 -0.72
C MET A 618 0.35 -19.24 -0.56
N ILE A 619 1.54 -19.50 0.01
CA ILE A 619 2.05 -20.86 0.20
C ILE A 619 1.30 -21.56 1.35
N THR A 620 1.03 -20.86 2.44
CA THR A 620 0.22 -21.36 3.57
C THR A 620 -1.17 -21.76 3.11
N LYS A 621 -1.85 -20.92 2.32
CA LYS A 621 -3.18 -21.24 1.76
C LYS A 621 -3.17 -22.51 0.91
N HIS A 622 -2.18 -22.66 0.03
CA HIS A 622 -2.04 -23.87 -0.79
C HIS A 622 -1.86 -25.11 0.08
N TRP A 623 -0.94 -25.06 1.04
CA TRP A 623 -0.72 -26.15 1.99
C TRP A 623 -2.00 -26.47 2.80
N PHE A 624 -2.67 -25.46 3.32
CA PHE A 624 -3.89 -25.60 4.13
C PHE A 624 -5.02 -26.28 3.35
N LEU A 625 -5.23 -25.89 2.08
CA LEU A 625 -6.20 -26.53 1.19
C LEU A 625 -5.82 -27.96 0.81
N SER A 626 -4.52 -28.26 0.67
CA SER A 626 -4.04 -29.63 0.49
C SER A 626 -4.39 -30.52 1.68
N GLU A 627 -4.12 -30.07 2.91
CA GLU A 627 -4.47 -30.81 4.13
C GLU A 627 -5.98 -31.00 4.24
N ALA A 628 -6.75 -29.95 3.97
CA ALA A 628 -8.20 -30.03 4.01
C ALA A 628 -8.76 -31.06 3.03
N ALA A 629 -8.24 -31.09 1.80
CA ALA A 629 -8.64 -32.07 0.78
C ALA A 629 -8.17 -33.49 1.11
N GLU A 630 -6.97 -33.65 1.66
CA GLU A 630 -6.39 -34.96 2.02
C GLU A 630 -7.09 -35.59 3.21
N HIS A 631 -7.42 -34.78 4.23
CA HIS A 631 -8.01 -35.25 5.48
C HIS A 631 -9.54 -35.09 5.54
N GLY A 632 -10.17 -34.57 4.48
CA GLY A 632 -11.61 -34.41 4.42
C GLY A 632 -12.15 -33.38 5.42
N TRP A 633 -11.38 -32.32 5.67
CA TRP A 633 -11.83 -31.24 6.56
C TRP A 633 -13.00 -30.48 5.93
N THR A 634 -13.95 -30.10 6.78
CA THR A 634 -14.95 -29.10 6.45
C THR A 634 -14.45 -27.74 6.96
N LEU A 635 -14.20 -26.82 6.05
CA LEU A 635 -13.75 -25.47 6.33
C LEU A 635 -14.94 -24.59 6.69
N LEU A 636 -14.84 -23.87 7.80
CA LEU A 636 -15.76 -22.80 8.17
C LEU A 636 -15.03 -21.47 7.95
N LEU A 637 -15.45 -20.71 6.95
CA LEU A 637 -14.79 -19.46 6.55
C LEU A 637 -15.32 -18.27 7.37
N ASP A 638 -14.41 -17.47 7.92
CA ASP A 638 -14.71 -16.38 8.87
C ASP A 638 -15.56 -15.23 8.29
N HIS A 639 -15.35 -14.86 7.03
CA HIS A 639 -16.01 -13.70 6.40
C HIS A 639 -17.04 -14.08 5.34
N GLU A 640 -17.30 -15.38 5.18
CA GLU A 640 -18.21 -15.86 4.15
C GLU A 640 -19.66 -15.42 4.41
N PRO A 641 -20.30 -14.74 3.45
CA PRO A 641 -21.72 -14.47 3.53
C PRO A 641 -22.57 -15.73 3.33
N GLY A 642 -23.63 -15.88 4.12
CA GLY A 642 -24.59 -16.97 3.95
C GLY A 642 -24.14 -18.27 4.62
N ASN A 643 -23.88 -19.33 3.86
CA ASN A 643 -23.40 -20.60 4.41
C ASN A 643 -21.87 -20.64 4.41
N PRO A 644 -21.20 -20.60 5.58
CA PRO A 644 -19.75 -20.52 5.65
C PRO A 644 -19.04 -21.88 5.52
N LEU A 645 -19.77 -22.99 5.38
CA LEU A 645 -19.23 -24.34 5.43
C LEU A 645 -18.92 -24.91 4.04
N TYR A 646 -17.66 -25.31 3.82
CA TYR A 646 -17.20 -25.91 2.57
C TYR A 646 -16.35 -27.15 2.79
N THR A 647 -16.53 -28.15 1.95
CA THR A 647 -15.55 -29.23 1.75
C THR A 647 -14.60 -28.87 0.61
N VAL A 648 -13.37 -29.36 0.68
CA VAL A 648 -12.35 -29.11 -0.35
C VAL A 648 -12.15 -30.36 -1.21
N LYS A 649 -12.17 -30.19 -2.53
CA LYS A 649 -11.87 -31.25 -3.50
C LYS A 649 -10.65 -30.90 -4.34
N ASN A 650 -9.80 -31.89 -4.58
CA ASN A 650 -8.76 -31.78 -5.60
C ASN A 650 -9.38 -31.92 -7.00
N THR A 651 -8.98 -31.05 -7.91
CA THR A 651 -9.30 -31.13 -9.33
C THR A 651 -8.18 -31.83 -10.10
N ASP A 652 -8.50 -32.41 -11.25
CA ASP A 652 -7.52 -33.10 -12.13
C ASP A 652 -6.37 -32.21 -12.61
N SER A 653 -6.54 -30.89 -12.46
CA SER A 653 -5.57 -29.87 -12.89
C SER A 653 -4.62 -29.40 -11.78
N GLY A 654 -4.66 -30.02 -10.59
CA GLY A 654 -3.84 -29.64 -9.44
C GLY A 654 -4.34 -28.40 -8.69
N TRP A 655 -5.60 -28.01 -8.92
CA TRP A 655 -6.30 -26.93 -8.24
C TRP A 655 -7.33 -27.47 -7.26
N PHE A 656 -7.88 -26.61 -6.41
CA PHE A 656 -8.94 -26.95 -5.46
C PHE A 656 -10.30 -26.43 -5.92
N GLU A 657 -11.35 -27.14 -5.55
CA GLU A 657 -12.74 -26.71 -5.64
C GLU A 657 -13.34 -26.71 -4.23
N LEU A 658 -14.06 -25.64 -3.89
CA LEU A 658 -14.87 -25.58 -2.67
C LEU A 658 -16.30 -25.99 -3.00
N VAL A 659 -16.84 -26.94 -2.24
CA VAL A 659 -18.21 -27.43 -2.38
C VAL A 659 -18.92 -27.18 -1.06
N ASN A 660 -20.05 -26.48 -1.10
CA ASN A 660 -20.90 -26.27 0.09
C ASN A 660 -21.11 -27.61 0.81
N ALA A 661 -20.75 -27.65 2.09
CA ALA A 661 -20.78 -28.86 2.91
C ALA A 661 -22.21 -29.22 3.35
#